data_AF-A0AAD9AFZ3-F1
#
_entry.id   AF-A0AAD9AFZ3-F1
#
_cell.length_a   1.000
_cell.length_b   1.000
_cell.length_c   1.000
_cell.angle_alpha   90.00
_cell.angle_beta   90.00
_cell.angle_gamma   90.00
#
_symmetry.space_group_name_H-M   'P 1'
#
loop_
_entity.id
_entity.type
_entity.pdbx_description
1 polymer ?
#
loop_
_entity_poly.entity_id
_entity_poly.type
_entity_poly.pdbx_seq_one_letter_code
_entity_poly.pdbx_strand_id
1 'polypeptide(L)'
;MAAILDVANLEERWAICKVEDDRKSALIGDLFNHVETLTRKLAEAEQSLEEKNIYIKSVKQSGAEMKLQINQLQSEKDKYSFSFVVIDGDCMPFTDELITQGFEGGKKAAGMLRQTILDQLPELDPDMPHHSQVMIRVYANLKGLAKVYHDTQILKNVETLNDFVRGFNRGSYLCDFVDAGNGKECADEKVKENFELGLNDVHCRRVLLGGSGDNGYARLLERHLADSPKRSKILLIEGPPFERELADLRGSFQVLSLPSVFRAQKLPSVKRRVSSQLTPPTTPSTGYAAAASKASAPSASATTRIDSSSTTTPAQTMSVVLRNKAGERVDSPLSSTRRIFPKTPAPEPTVSKLSIIDATVARFTPTAAIWLYDKNDIVELPYPSLFEILGSALSETLDGFPHFAGQIQWATQDMVKNDAVQRHLGRPVVSHGSPEDPGVELIVAEYDTNLDQVVPSRNERETSLKEWNASDFQQSDFLPNTKIALSSLNAIEGLPSMAIKLTAFRCGGIGISAMIAHPLADAACLMTFMNSWAARSRALLHPESISGSSKIVKPVFEPSLLDQVAQLSHGGAPDNAKIQKARSLPMHRFDWWAEGAPGFPSGTKPATQATMPSAEEMGNTQLSSSFFPPWPTWDMAAPVDHYQIRFSSSELARMKEAAQASLPADMTPCRISRLDAALAHVWTLINRARNLQDTQNNVYLDITLGLRPRVSPPLPKTFVGSPLLLGYVEKTGVEASTTELGPVAAAIRGMMDMFTPDAVAAYIHDAAHEVSPQRLWQAFLGKHHTLVTSWVRAQAYELDFFGTQQVARYVQGVMPKIDGLVQVMDVADTGDFDVSICIQREAMERLLSDPLLRKYES
;
A
#
# COMPACT_ATOMS: atom_id res chain seq x y z
N MET A 1 -15.95 106.28 -23.18
CA MET A 1 -14.84 105.47 -22.63
C MET A 1 -15.38 104.08 -22.35
N ALA A 2 -15.12 103.14 -23.26
CA ALA A 2 -15.56 101.76 -23.16
C ALA A 2 -14.60 100.99 -22.24
N ALA A 3 -15.14 100.39 -21.18
CA ALA A 3 -14.39 99.44 -20.35
C ALA A 3 -14.25 98.14 -21.13
N ILE A 4 -13.03 97.87 -21.61
CA ILE A 4 -12.68 96.61 -22.25
C ILE A 4 -12.73 95.54 -21.15
N LEU A 5 -13.73 94.66 -21.22
CA LEU A 5 -13.77 93.42 -20.44
C LEU A 5 -12.55 92.58 -20.86
N ASP A 6 -11.65 92.36 -19.92
CA ASP A 6 -10.48 91.50 -20.10
C ASP A 6 -10.91 90.03 -20.10
N VAL A 7 -11.38 89.57 -21.27
CA VAL A 7 -11.86 88.21 -21.51
C VAL A 7 -10.80 87.16 -21.16
N ALA A 8 -9.51 87.48 -21.32
CA ALA A 8 -8.41 86.58 -20.99
C ALA A 8 -8.35 86.24 -19.48
N ASN A 9 -8.64 87.21 -18.61
CA ASN A 9 -8.70 86.99 -17.16
C ASN A 9 -9.86 86.06 -16.75
N LEU A 10 -11.02 86.19 -17.41
CA LEU A 10 -12.17 85.32 -17.16
C LEU A 10 -11.95 83.89 -17.64
N GLU A 11 -11.29 83.72 -18.80
CA GLU A 11 -10.91 82.39 -19.31
C GLU A 11 -9.90 81.69 -18.39
N GLU A 12 -8.91 82.41 -17.86
CA GLU A 12 -7.94 81.86 -16.91
C GLU A 12 -8.61 81.41 -15.60
N ARG A 13 -9.52 82.23 -15.05
CA ARG A 13 -10.28 81.88 -13.84
C ARG A 13 -11.21 80.69 -14.06
N TRP A 14 -11.85 80.60 -15.23
CA TRP A 14 -12.69 79.46 -15.58
C TRP A 14 -11.87 78.16 -15.72
N ALA A 15 -10.67 78.24 -16.32
CA ALA A 15 -9.77 77.10 -16.44
C ALA A 15 -9.35 76.54 -15.06
N ILE A 16 -9.07 77.43 -14.09
CA ILE A 16 -8.76 77.02 -12.70
C ILE A 16 -9.95 76.32 -12.05
N CYS A 17 -11.17 76.88 -12.17
CA CYS A 17 -12.36 76.25 -11.63
C CYS A 17 -12.63 74.87 -12.26
N LYS A 18 -12.41 74.73 -13.56
CA LYS A 18 -12.57 73.45 -14.27
C LYS A 18 -11.58 72.39 -13.76
N VAL A 19 -10.32 72.75 -13.57
CA VAL A 19 -9.30 71.83 -13.02
C VAL A 19 -9.68 71.36 -11.60
N GLU A 20 -10.23 72.25 -10.78
CA GLU A 20 -10.69 71.88 -9.43
C GLU A 20 -11.93 70.97 -9.46
N ASP A 21 -12.86 71.17 -10.39
CA ASP A 21 -14.02 70.27 -10.54
C ASP A 21 -13.64 68.91 -11.13
N ASP A 22 -12.66 68.87 -12.05
CA ASP A 22 -12.08 67.62 -12.56
C ASP A 22 -11.38 66.84 -11.42
N ARG A 23 -10.65 67.54 -10.53
CA ARG A 23 -10.03 66.94 -9.33
C ARG A 23 -11.06 66.37 -8.35
N LYS A 24 -12.13 67.11 -8.07
CA LYS A 24 -13.23 66.61 -7.21
C LYS A 24 -13.89 65.39 -7.82
N SER A 25 -14.13 65.40 -9.13
CA SER A 25 -14.75 64.29 -9.85
C SER A 25 -13.87 63.04 -9.81
N ALA A 26 -12.55 63.19 -9.96
CA ALA A 26 -11.59 62.10 -9.81
C ALA A 26 -11.59 61.54 -8.37
N LEU A 27 -11.56 62.39 -7.35
CA LEU A 27 -11.61 61.97 -5.95
C LEU A 27 -12.90 61.20 -5.61
N ILE A 28 -14.04 61.65 -6.15
CA ILE A 28 -15.33 60.96 -5.99
C ILE A 28 -15.30 59.59 -6.69
N GLY A 29 -14.72 59.51 -7.89
CA GLY A 29 -14.52 58.24 -8.60
C GLY A 29 -13.65 57.26 -7.81
N ASP A 30 -12.52 57.73 -7.27
CA ASP A 30 -11.64 56.94 -6.41
C ASP A 30 -12.35 56.46 -5.14
N LEU A 31 -13.19 57.30 -4.55
CA LEU A 31 -14.00 56.93 -3.38
C LEU A 31 -15.00 55.83 -3.71
N PHE A 32 -15.70 55.91 -4.85
CA PHE A 32 -16.62 54.85 -5.29
C PHE A 32 -15.88 53.53 -5.53
N ASN A 33 -14.74 53.56 -6.23
CA ASN A 33 -13.91 52.38 -6.46
C ASN A 33 -13.41 51.76 -5.14
N HIS A 34 -13.06 52.60 -4.16
CA HIS A 34 -12.63 52.14 -2.86
C HIS A 34 -13.78 51.49 -2.07
N VAL A 35 -14.97 52.09 -2.09
CA VAL A 35 -16.18 51.52 -1.46
C VAL A 35 -16.53 50.18 -2.10
N GLU A 36 -16.56 50.09 -3.43
CA GLU A 36 -16.83 48.84 -4.14
C GLU A 36 -15.82 47.74 -3.79
N THR A 37 -14.53 48.11 -3.71
CA THR A 37 -13.47 47.20 -3.28
C THR A 37 -13.68 46.71 -1.85
N LEU A 38 -14.04 47.60 -0.93
CA LEU A 38 -14.29 47.23 0.46
C LEU A 38 -15.54 46.36 0.61
N THR A 39 -16.62 46.66 -0.13
CA THR A 39 -17.84 45.86 -0.15
C THR A 39 -17.56 44.44 -0.65
N ARG A 40 -16.77 44.30 -1.73
CA ARG A 40 -16.36 42.97 -2.22
C ARG A 40 -15.54 42.20 -1.17
N LYS A 41 -14.56 42.86 -0.56
CA LYS A 41 -13.72 42.25 0.50
C LYS A 41 -14.55 41.84 1.72
N LEU A 42 -15.57 42.62 2.08
CA LEU A 42 -16.47 42.30 3.19
C LEU A 42 -17.29 41.04 2.87
N ALA A 43 -17.88 40.97 1.67
CA ALA A 43 -18.63 39.78 1.23
C ALA A 43 -17.76 38.52 1.21
N GLU A 44 -16.52 38.61 0.71
CA GLU A 44 -15.54 37.51 0.73
C GLU A 44 -15.20 37.09 2.17
N ALA A 45 -15.03 38.04 3.10
CA ALA A 45 -14.74 37.76 4.49
C ALA A 45 -15.93 37.11 5.22
N GLU A 46 -17.16 37.56 4.95
CA GLU A 46 -18.40 36.99 5.51
C GLU A 46 -18.61 35.56 5.04
N GLN A 47 -18.43 35.29 3.74
CA GLN A 47 -18.50 33.93 3.20
C GLN A 47 -17.44 33.02 3.82
N SER A 48 -16.19 33.49 3.92
CA SER A 48 -15.11 32.73 4.55
C SER A 48 -15.38 32.44 6.02
N LEU A 49 -16.03 33.37 6.74
CA LEU A 49 -16.41 33.16 8.13
C LEU A 49 -17.50 32.09 8.27
N GLU A 50 -18.50 32.09 7.39
CA GLU A 50 -19.57 31.08 7.40
C GLU A 50 -19.01 29.68 7.10
N GLU A 51 -18.14 29.55 6.09
CA GLU A 51 -17.46 28.30 5.76
C GLU A 51 -16.62 27.78 6.95
N LYS A 52 -15.86 28.66 7.62
CA LYS A 52 -15.10 28.29 8.82
C LYS A 52 -16.01 27.85 9.96
N ASN A 53 -17.16 28.47 10.14
CA ASN A 53 -18.12 28.08 11.19
C ASN A 53 -18.70 26.69 10.93
N ILE A 54 -19.07 26.38 9.68
CA ILE A 54 -19.53 25.05 9.27
C ILE A 54 -18.43 24.01 9.49
N TYR A 55 -17.19 24.32 9.09
CA TYR A 55 -16.05 23.43 9.28
C TYR A 55 -15.77 23.16 10.76
N ILE A 56 -15.73 24.21 11.60
CA ILE A 56 -15.52 24.06 13.05
C ILE A 56 -16.62 23.21 13.68
N LYS A 57 -17.87 23.36 13.24
CA LYS A 57 -19.00 22.54 13.71
C LYS A 57 -18.81 21.07 13.32
N SER A 58 -18.42 20.80 12.07
CA SER A 58 -18.12 19.45 11.58
C SER A 58 -16.97 18.79 12.35
N VAL A 59 -15.85 19.50 12.54
CA VAL A 59 -14.69 19.00 13.29
C VAL A 59 -15.05 18.71 14.75
N LYS A 60 -15.85 19.59 15.39
CA LYS A 60 -16.31 19.35 16.77
C LYS A 60 -17.23 18.12 16.86
N GLN A 61 -18.11 17.92 15.88
CA GLN A 61 -18.99 16.76 15.84
C GLN A 61 -18.19 15.47 15.62
N SER A 62 -17.31 15.44 14.62
CA SER A 62 -16.44 14.30 14.35
C SER A 62 -15.52 13.99 15.54
N GLY A 63 -15.00 15.02 16.22
CA GLY A 63 -14.22 14.85 17.44
C GLY A 63 -15.02 14.25 18.60
N ALA A 64 -16.30 14.61 18.74
CA ALA A 64 -17.18 14.03 19.74
C ALA A 64 -17.51 12.55 19.43
N GLU A 65 -17.75 12.22 18.16
CA GLU A 65 -17.99 10.86 17.69
C GLU A 65 -16.76 9.97 17.89
N MET A 66 -15.57 10.44 17.50
CA MET A 66 -14.31 9.73 17.75
C MET A 66 -14.06 9.51 19.24
N LYS A 67 -14.34 10.50 20.10
CA LYS A 67 -14.20 10.34 21.56
C LYS A 67 -15.13 9.26 22.10
N LEU A 68 -16.36 9.19 21.59
CA LEU A 68 -17.32 8.17 21.98
C LEU A 68 -16.86 6.77 21.53
N GLN A 69 -16.33 6.65 20.31
CA GLN A 69 -15.76 5.40 19.81
C GLN A 69 -14.52 4.96 20.59
N ILE A 70 -13.61 5.89 20.94
CA ILE A 70 -12.45 5.60 21.79
C ILE A 70 -12.90 5.07 23.16
N ASN A 71 -13.89 5.72 23.79
CA ASN A 71 -14.42 5.28 25.08
C ASN A 71 -15.06 3.89 24.98
N GLN A 72 -15.75 3.59 23.88
CA GLN A 72 -16.31 2.25 23.63
C GLN A 72 -15.21 1.19 23.50
N LEU A 73 -14.19 1.45 22.67
CA LEU A 73 -13.06 0.53 22.49
C LEU A 73 -12.28 0.32 23.79
N GLN A 74 -12.11 1.36 24.60
CA GLN A 74 -11.50 1.25 25.93
C GLN A 74 -12.35 0.38 26.86
N SER A 75 -13.67 0.57 26.89
CA SER A 75 -14.58 -0.25 27.68
C SER A 75 -14.58 -1.72 27.24
N GLU A 76 -14.53 -1.99 25.93
CA GLU A 76 -14.41 -3.36 25.41
C GLU A 76 -13.07 -3.99 25.76
N LYS A 77 -11.97 -3.25 25.65
CA LYS A 77 -10.64 -3.69 26.08
C LYS A 77 -10.61 -4.02 27.57
N ASP A 78 -11.19 -3.17 28.42
CA ASP A 78 -11.24 -3.36 29.86
C ASP A 78 -12.04 -4.61 30.22
N LYS A 79 -13.12 -4.93 29.50
CA LYS A 79 -13.94 -6.13 29.71
C LYS A 79 -13.16 -7.44 29.62
N TYR A 80 -12.15 -7.50 28.75
CA TYR A 80 -11.34 -8.70 28.52
C TYR A 80 -9.95 -8.61 29.16
N SER A 81 -9.69 -7.60 29.99
CA SER A 81 -8.39 -7.41 30.62
C SER A 81 -8.04 -8.53 31.60
N PHE A 82 -6.78 -8.94 31.61
CA PHE A 82 -6.27 -10.00 32.48
C PHE A 82 -4.81 -9.78 32.87
N SER A 83 -4.38 -10.46 33.93
CA SER A 83 -2.98 -10.63 34.31
C SER A 83 -2.52 -12.04 33.97
N PHE A 84 -1.37 -12.15 33.34
CA PHE A 84 -0.82 -13.44 32.90
C PHE A 84 0.39 -13.83 33.74
N VAL A 85 0.36 -15.03 34.32
CA VAL A 85 1.39 -15.54 35.20
C VAL A 85 2.01 -16.75 34.52
N VAL A 86 3.29 -16.66 34.21
CA VAL A 86 4.06 -17.70 33.53
C VAL A 86 5.19 -18.14 34.44
N ILE A 87 5.18 -19.41 34.83
CA ILE A 87 6.11 -19.96 35.82
C ILE A 87 6.86 -21.14 35.21
N ASP A 88 8.17 -21.14 35.41
CA ASP A 88 9.05 -22.27 35.20
C ASP A 88 9.07 -23.15 36.44
N GLY A 89 8.33 -24.26 36.38
CA GLY A 89 8.23 -25.21 37.48
C GLY A 89 9.49 -26.04 37.71
N ASP A 90 10.45 -26.05 36.79
CA ASP A 90 11.74 -26.76 36.98
C ASP A 90 12.67 -25.97 37.93
N CYS A 91 12.60 -24.63 37.90
CA CYS A 91 13.39 -23.75 38.77
C CYS A 91 12.61 -23.08 39.92
N MET A 92 11.27 -23.16 39.93
CA MET A 92 10.37 -22.63 40.96
C MET A 92 9.66 -23.76 41.75
N PRO A 93 10.36 -24.47 42.64
CA PRO A 93 9.77 -25.62 43.32
C PRO A 93 8.72 -25.20 44.36
N PHE A 94 7.56 -25.86 44.34
CA PHE A 94 6.51 -25.68 45.35
C PHE A 94 6.95 -26.18 46.73
N THR A 95 6.37 -25.62 47.80
CA THR A 95 6.68 -26.01 49.18
C THR A 95 6.42 -27.50 49.44
N ASP A 96 7.21 -28.09 50.31
CA ASP A 96 7.13 -29.53 50.61
C ASP A 96 5.77 -29.91 51.21
N GLU A 97 5.18 -28.99 52.00
CA GLU A 97 3.84 -29.14 52.55
C GLU A 97 2.77 -29.25 51.45
N LEU A 98 2.86 -28.42 50.40
CA LEU A 98 1.90 -28.45 49.30
C LEU A 98 2.16 -29.67 48.39
N ILE A 99 3.40 -29.95 48.02
CA ILE A 99 3.70 -31.02 47.07
C ILE A 99 3.39 -32.42 47.62
N THR A 100 3.61 -32.65 48.93
CA THR A 100 3.38 -33.96 49.57
C THR A 100 1.91 -34.31 49.75
N GLN A 101 1.00 -33.32 49.67
CA GLN A 101 -0.45 -33.53 49.74
C GLN A 101 -1.07 -33.99 48.41
N GLY A 102 -0.27 -34.15 47.34
CA GLY A 102 -0.75 -34.59 46.03
C GLY A 102 -1.89 -33.70 45.52
N PHE A 103 -3.02 -34.30 45.17
CA PHE A 103 -4.18 -33.60 44.59
C PHE A 103 -4.67 -32.41 45.41
N GLU A 104 -4.88 -32.57 46.72
CA GLU A 104 -5.36 -31.47 47.57
C GLU A 104 -4.31 -30.36 47.70
N GLY A 105 -3.03 -30.74 47.69
CA GLY A 105 -1.91 -29.81 47.67
C GLY A 105 -1.86 -28.95 46.42
N GLY A 106 -2.03 -29.56 45.25
CA GLY A 106 -2.08 -28.86 43.96
C GLY A 106 -3.24 -27.87 43.88
N LYS A 107 -4.42 -28.30 44.34
CA LYS A 107 -5.62 -27.46 44.38
C LYS A 107 -5.42 -26.24 45.29
N LYS A 108 -4.82 -26.45 46.47
CA LYS A 108 -4.46 -25.36 47.41
C LYS A 108 -3.41 -24.43 46.81
N ALA A 109 -2.37 -24.96 46.17
CA ALA A 109 -1.32 -24.16 45.54
C ALA A 109 -1.87 -23.21 44.47
N ALA A 110 -2.73 -23.70 43.56
CA ALA A 110 -3.39 -22.88 42.55
C ALA A 110 -4.28 -21.79 43.17
N GLY A 111 -5.05 -22.14 44.22
CA GLY A 111 -5.89 -21.19 44.94
C GLY A 111 -5.09 -20.10 45.66
N MET A 112 -4.04 -20.47 46.38
CA MET A 112 -3.15 -19.55 47.10
C MET A 112 -2.43 -18.60 46.14
N LEU A 113 -1.88 -19.12 45.05
CA LEU A 113 -1.18 -18.34 44.04
C LEU A 113 -2.13 -17.31 43.40
N ARG A 114 -3.32 -17.73 42.99
CA ARG A 114 -4.33 -16.83 42.40
C ARG A 114 -4.79 -15.77 43.39
N GLN A 115 -5.13 -16.14 44.61
CA GLN A 115 -5.64 -15.20 45.60
C GLN A 115 -4.59 -14.16 45.99
N THR A 116 -3.35 -14.59 46.24
CA THR A 116 -2.27 -13.68 46.62
C THR A 116 -1.97 -12.66 45.52
N ILE A 117 -2.01 -13.08 44.25
CA ILE A 117 -1.85 -12.16 43.13
C ILE A 117 -3.02 -11.18 43.05
N LEU A 118 -4.26 -11.65 43.16
CA LEU A 118 -5.45 -10.78 43.18
C LEU A 118 -5.40 -9.74 44.31
N ASP A 119 -4.92 -10.11 45.49
CA ASP A 119 -4.83 -9.21 46.64
C ASP A 119 -3.78 -8.10 46.44
N GLN A 120 -2.71 -8.38 45.69
CA GLN A 120 -1.63 -7.42 45.45
C GLN A 120 -1.79 -6.59 44.17
N LEU A 121 -2.54 -7.08 43.18
CA LEU A 121 -2.74 -6.39 41.91
C LEU A 121 -3.23 -4.93 42.06
N PRO A 122 -4.13 -4.56 42.99
CA PRO A 122 -4.55 -3.17 43.17
C PRO A 122 -3.42 -2.21 43.58
N GLU A 123 -2.43 -2.68 44.36
CA GLU A 123 -1.25 -1.87 44.72
C GLU A 123 -0.27 -1.77 43.55
N LEU A 124 -0.16 -2.84 42.77
CA LEU A 124 0.80 -2.95 41.68
C LEU A 124 0.31 -2.26 40.40
N ASP A 125 -1.01 -2.28 40.14
CA ASP A 125 -1.72 -1.70 39.00
C ASP A 125 -3.05 -1.05 39.43
N PRO A 126 -3.05 0.21 39.92
CA PRO A 126 -4.24 0.88 40.42
C PRO A 126 -5.36 1.07 39.38
N ASP A 127 -5.00 1.12 38.10
CA ASP A 127 -5.92 1.31 36.98
C ASP A 127 -6.48 -0.01 36.43
N MET A 128 -6.21 -1.13 37.11
CA MET A 128 -6.65 -2.45 36.69
C MET A 128 -8.15 -2.65 36.96
N PRO A 129 -8.97 -3.05 35.96
CA PRO A 129 -10.41 -3.22 36.15
C PRO A 129 -10.75 -4.28 37.21
N HIS A 130 -11.68 -3.99 38.13
CA HIS A 130 -12.05 -4.90 39.23
C HIS A 130 -12.50 -6.31 38.81
N HIS A 131 -12.96 -6.49 37.58
CA HIS A 131 -13.38 -7.77 37.01
C HIS A 131 -12.28 -8.53 36.26
N SER A 132 -11.03 -8.04 36.29
CA SER A 132 -9.95 -8.67 35.52
C SER A 132 -9.62 -10.05 36.03
N GLN A 133 -9.24 -10.93 35.11
CA GLN A 133 -8.96 -12.32 35.39
C GLN A 133 -7.44 -12.53 35.62
N VAL A 134 -7.09 -13.59 36.36
CA VAL A 134 -5.68 -14.01 36.53
C VAL A 134 -5.54 -15.38 35.89
N MET A 135 -4.73 -15.45 34.85
CA MET A 135 -4.40 -16.67 34.13
C MET A 135 -3.02 -17.15 34.55
N ILE A 136 -2.90 -18.40 34.96
CA ILE A 136 -1.66 -18.97 35.50
C ILE A 136 -1.26 -20.19 34.69
N ARG A 137 -0.02 -20.20 34.19
CA ARG A 137 0.57 -21.36 33.52
C ARG A 137 1.92 -21.71 34.12
N VAL A 138 2.05 -22.95 34.56
CA VAL A 138 3.30 -23.54 35.04
C VAL A 138 3.79 -24.53 33.99
N TYR A 139 5.03 -24.38 33.54
CA TYR A 139 5.68 -25.29 32.60
C TYR A 139 6.83 -26.00 33.30
N ALA A 140 6.89 -27.33 33.20
CA ALA A 140 8.00 -28.10 33.75
C ALA A 140 8.21 -29.40 32.98
N ASN A 141 9.42 -29.94 33.03
CA ASN A 141 9.70 -31.32 32.64
C ASN A 141 9.23 -32.27 33.75
N LEU A 142 7.96 -32.69 33.72
CA LEU A 142 7.34 -33.47 34.80
C LEU A 142 8.10 -34.75 35.14
N LYS A 143 8.64 -35.43 34.12
CA LYS A 143 9.43 -36.65 34.31
C LYS A 143 10.74 -36.37 35.05
N GLY A 144 11.45 -35.30 34.68
CA GLY A 144 12.68 -34.87 35.34
C GLY A 144 12.39 -34.41 36.77
N LEU A 145 11.40 -33.56 36.94
CA LEU A 145 11.01 -32.98 38.22
C LEU A 145 10.55 -34.04 39.22
N ALA A 146 9.71 -35.00 38.81
CA ALA A 146 9.26 -36.07 39.70
C ALA A 146 10.42 -36.95 40.19
N LYS A 147 11.40 -37.21 39.31
CA LYS A 147 12.61 -37.94 39.69
C LYS A 147 13.41 -37.17 40.73
N VAL A 148 13.58 -35.85 40.57
CA VAL A 148 14.29 -35.01 41.56
C VAL A 148 13.59 -35.04 42.91
N TYR A 149 12.25 -34.91 42.95
CA TYR A 149 11.49 -34.99 44.20
C TYR A 149 11.59 -36.36 44.88
N HIS A 150 11.67 -37.45 44.11
CA HIS A 150 11.86 -38.80 44.63
C HIS A 150 13.30 -39.02 45.14
N ASP A 151 14.30 -38.66 44.35
CA ASP A 151 15.73 -38.85 44.68
C ASP A 151 16.14 -38.03 45.92
N THR A 152 15.45 -36.92 46.18
CA THR A 152 15.63 -36.08 47.38
C THR A 152 14.78 -36.50 48.58
N GLN A 153 14.02 -37.60 48.45
CA GLN A 153 13.14 -38.16 49.50
C GLN A 153 12.01 -37.23 49.96
N ILE A 154 11.68 -36.20 49.17
CA ILE A 154 10.54 -35.30 49.44
C ILE A 154 9.24 -36.04 49.10
N LEU A 155 9.20 -36.71 47.94
CA LEU A 155 8.08 -37.55 47.54
C LEU A 155 8.47 -39.03 47.64
N LYS A 156 7.66 -39.81 48.35
CA LYS A 156 7.82 -41.28 48.40
C LYS A 156 7.49 -41.94 47.07
N ASN A 157 6.60 -41.33 46.30
CA ASN A 157 6.12 -41.86 45.03
C ASN A 157 6.03 -40.75 43.97
N VAL A 158 6.50 -41.05 42.75
CA VAL A 158 6.45 -40.18 41.58
C VAL A 158 5.01 -39.84 41.18
N GLU A 159 4.07 -40.76 41.39
CA GLU A 159 2.65 -40.51 41.11
C GLU A 159 2.04 -39.36 41.94
N THR A 160 2.59 -39.06 43.12
CA THR A 160 2.12 -37.95 43.95
C THR A 160 2.29 -36.59 43.25
N LEU A 161 3.32 -36.41 42.42
CA LEU A 161 3.48 -35.20 41.61
C LEU A 161 2.39 -35.12 40.52
N ASN A 162 2.03 -36.24 39.89
CA ASN A 162 0.95 -36.27 38.90
C ASN A 162 -0.40 -35.90 39.53
N ASP A 163 -0.66 -36.38 40.75
CA ASP A 163 -1.85 -36.00 41.48
C ASP A 163 -1.84 -34.51 41.87
N PHE A 164 -0.68 -33.97 42.26
CA PHE A 164 -0.50 -32.52 42.47
C PHE A 164 -0.82 -31.73 41.20
N VAL A 165 -0.27 -32.11 40.03
CA VAL A 165 -0.56 -31.46 38.74
C VAL A 165 -2.06 -31.49 38.42
N ARG A 166 -2.72 -32.64 38.61
CA ARG A 166 -4.18 -32.77 38.44
C ARG A 166 -4.96 -31.87 39.39
N GLY A 167 -4.50 -31.75 40.63
CA GLY A 167 -5.06 -30.87 41.65
C GLY A 167 -4.93 -29.40 41.26
N PHE A 168 -3.74 -29.00 40.80
CA PHE A 168 -3.46 -27.64 40.35
C PHE A 168 -4.36 -27.24 39.17
N ASN A 169 -4.47 -28.11 38.16
CA ASN A 169 -5.33 -27.90 36.98
C ASN A 169 -6.83 -27.86 37.32
N ARG A 170 -7.21 -28.40 38.48
CA ARG A 170 -8.59 -28.34 39.00
C ARG A 170 -8.81 -27.25 40.05
N GLY A 171 -7.77 -26.50 40.44
CA GLY A 171 -7.87 -25.43 41.42
C GLY A 171 -8.62 -24.19 40.90
N SER A 172 -8.53 -23.93 39.61
CA SER A 172 -9.24 -22.85 38.91
C SER A 172 -9.27 -23.14 37.41
N TYR A 173 -10.30 -22.68 36.71
CA TYR A 173 -10.44 -22.88 35.26
C TYR A 173 -9.37 -22.17 34.41
N LEU A 174 -8.59 -21.27 35.00
CA LEU A 174 -7.54 -20.50 34.34
C LEU A 174 -6.14 -20.85 34.88
N CYS A 175 -6.00 -21.99 35.56
CA CYS A 175 -4.73 -22.47 36.07
C CYS A 175 -4.34 -23.76 35.36
N ASP A 176 -3.21 -23.72 34.66
CA ASP A 176 -2.65 -24.87 33.96
C ASP A 176 -1.25 -25.18 34.46
N PHE A 177 -0.98 -26.46 34.69
CA PHE A 177 0.33 -27.04 34.90
C PHE A 177 0.56 -28.02 33.75
N VAL A 178 1.50 -27.65 32.90
CA VAL A 178 1.73 -28.23 31.58
C VAL A 178 3.05 -28.98 31.58
N ASP A 179 3.03 -30.23 31.13
CA ASP A 179 4.25 -30.97 30.82
C ASP A 179 4.92 -30.34 29.59
N ALA A 180 6.12 -29.79 29.79
CA ALA A 180 6.90 -29.18 28.73
C ALA A 180 7.57 -30.23 27.82
N GLY A 181 7.64 -31.49 28.25
CA GLY A 181 8.39 -32.55 27.59
C GLY A 181 9.73 -32.82 28.27
N ASN A 182 10.49 -33.78 27.74
CA ASN A 182 11.69 -34.32 28.37
C ASN A 182 13.02 -33.71 27.87
N GLY A 183 12.98 -32.67 27.04
CA GLY A 183 14.16 -31.95 26.59
C GLY A 183 14.71 -31.01 27.68
N LYS A 184 15.99 -30.67 27.58
CA LYS A 184 16.73 -29.91 28.62
C LYS A 184 16.26 -28.45 28.77
N GLU A 185 15.64 -27.87 27.74
CA GLU A 185 15.25 -26.45 27.67
C GLU A 185 13.78 -26.26 27.24
N CYS A 186 12.98 -27.34 27.25
CA CYS A 186 11.62 -27.29 26.73
C CYS A 186 10.67 -26.43 27.59
N ALA A 187 10.89 -26.39 28.92
CA ALA A 187 10.13 -25.52 29.82
C ALA A 187 10.50 -24.06 29.58
N ASP A 188 11.81 -23.76 29.53
CA ASP A 188 12.36 -22.42 29.33
C ASP A 188 11.85 -21.75 28.06
N GLU A 189 11.88 -22.46 26.93
CA GLU A 189 11.41 -21.91 25.65
C GLU A 189 9.90 -21.65 25.68
N LYS A 190 9.10 -22.54 26.29
CA LYS A 190 7.66 -22.29 26.46
C LYS A 190 7.38 -21.09 27.36
N VAL A 191 8.16 -20.90 28.42
CA VAL A 191 8.05 -19.77 29.34
C VAL A 191 8.42 -18.47 28.63
N LYS A 192 9.53 -18.43 27.89
CA LYS A 192 9.97 -17.26 27.10
C LYS A 192 8.92 -16.83 26.09
N GLU A 193 8.39 -17.77 25.30
CA GLU A 193 7.39 -17.46 24.27
C GLU A 193 6.04 -17.01 24.86
N ASN A 194 5.57 -17.65 25.94
CA ASN A 194 4.33 -17.23 26.60
C ASN A 194 4.50 -15.88 27.31
N PHE A 195 5.68 -15.59 27.85
CA PHE A 195 6.00 -14.28 28.43
C PHE A 195 5.93 -13.17 27.37
N GLU A 196 6.55 -13.36 26.20
CA GLU A 196 6.46 -12.40 25.09
C GLU A 196 5.04 -12.24 24.55
N LEU A 197 4.29 -13.35 24.43
CA LEU A 197 2.88 -13.31 24.03
C LEU A 197 2.07 -12.43 24.98
N GLY A 198 2.24 -12.61 26.30
CA GLY A 198 1.61 -11.78 27.31
C GLY A 198 1.98 -10.30 27.21
N LEU A 199 3.26 -9.99 26.96
CA LEU A 199 3.70 -8.60 26.90
C LEU A 199 3.11 -7.84 25.71
N ASN A 200 2.97 -8.53 24.58
CA ASN A 200 2.47 -7.96 23.34
C ASN A 200 0.92 -7.97 23.25
N ASP A 201 0.23 -8.69 24.14
CA ASP A 201 -1.23 -8.66 24.20
C ASP A 201 -1.73 -7.33 24.82
N VAL A 202 -2.64 -6.68 24.10
CA VAL A 202 -3.25 -5.41 24.51
C VAL A 202 -4.19 -5.54 25.71
N HIS A 203 -4.80 -6.71 25.91
CA HIS A 203 -5.67 -7.02 27.05
C HIS A 203 -4.86 -7.49 28.27
N CYS A 204 -3.63 -7.94 28.07
CA CYS A 204 -2.75 -8.30 29.18
C CYS A 204 -2.20 -7.03 29.84
N ARG A 205 -2.69 -6.78 31.05
CA ARG A 205 -2.30 -5.63 31.88
C ARG A 205 -0.93 -5.83 32.51
N ARG A 206 -0.69 -7.05 33.03
CA ARG A 206 0.53 -7.43 33.74
C ARG A 206 0.97 -8.83 33.36
N VAL A 207 2.29 -9.00 33.22
CA VAL A 207 2.93 -10.30 33.01
C VAL A 207 3.83 -10.58 34.19
N LEU A 208 3.54 -11.67 34.92
CA LEU A 208 4.30 -12.12 36.07
C LEU A 208 5.17 -13.32 35.66
N LEU A 209 6.49 -13.19 35.79
CA LEU A 209 7.45 -14.23 35.45
C LEU A 209 7.99 -14.91 36.71
N GLY A 210 7.69 -16.19 36.88
CA GLY A 210 8.31 -17.04 37.91
C GLY A 210 9.46 -17.86 37.33
N GLY A 211 10.68 -17.35 37.45
CA GLY A 211 11.89 -18.01 36.93
C GLY A 211 13.14 -17.65 37.73
N SER A 212 12.99 -17.28 39.02
CA SER A 212 14.08 -16.72 39.81
C SER A 212 15.28 -17.66 39.97
N GLY A 213 15.06 -18.97 39.83
CA GLY A 213 16.10 -19.98 39.90
C GLY A 213 16.94 -20.20 38.64
N ASP A 214 16.76 -19.45 37.55
CA ASP A 214 17.48 -19.70 36.29
C ASP A 214 17.99 -18.43 35.59
N ASN A 215 19.31 -18.35 35.33
CA ASN A 215 19.91 -17.23 34.58
C ASN A 215 19.45 -17.16 33.11
N GLY A 216 18.85 -18.22 32.56
CA GLY A 216 18.32 -18.27 31.20
C GLY A 216 17.31 -17.16 30.87
N TYR A 217 16.69 -16.55 31.90
CA TYR A 217 15.75 -15.45 31.74
C TYR A 217 16.38 -14.04 31.80
N ALA A 218 17.65 -13.89 32.18
CA ALA A 218 18.29 -12.57 32.30
C ALA A 218 18.33 -11.82 30.96
N ARG A 219 18.80 -12.50 29.91
CA ARG A 219 18.82 -11.95 28.53
C ARG A 219 17.44 -11.64 27.97
N LEU A 220 16.40 -12.34 28.42
CA LEU A 220 15.02 -12.05 28.02
C LEU A 220 14.57 -10.71 28.62
N LEU A 221 14.82 -10.52 29.92
CA LEU A 221 14.44 -9.31 30.64
C LEU A 221 15.26 -8.08 30.21
N GLU A 222 16.55 -8.25 29.89
CA GLU A 222 17.43 -7.16 29.40
C GLU A 222 16.87 -6.46 28.16
N ARG A 223 16.24 -7.21 27.25
CA ARG A 223 15.66 -6.68 26.00
C ARG A 223 14.59 -5.63 26.25
N HIS A 224 13.92 -5.68 27.40
CA HIS A 224 12.78 -4.83 27.73
C HIS A 224 13.16 -3.67 28.65
N LEU A 225 14.44 -3.52 29.04
CA LEU A 225 14.87 -2.46 29.96
C LEU A 225 14.68 -1.04 29.40
N ALA A 226 14.88 -0.86 28.10
CA ALA A 226 14.77 0.43 27.41
C ALA A 226 13.32 0.79 27.02
N ASP A 227 12.41 -0.19 26.98
CA ASP A 227 11.00 -0.01 26.63
C ASP A 227 10.19 0.26 27.92
N SER A 228 10.06 1.54 28.29
CA SER A 228 9.37 1.94 29.52
C SER A 228 7.93 1.39 29.64
N PRO A 229 7.08 1.44 28.60
CA PRO A 229 5.77 0.79 28.60
C PRO A 229 5.83 -0.72 28.88
N LYS A 230 6.63 -1.49 28.13
CA LYS A 230 6.71 -2.95 28.35
C LYS A 230 7.32 -3.30 29.70
N ARG A 231 8.37 -2.59 30.11
CA ARG A 231 9.00 -2.75 31.43
C ARG A 231 7.99 -2.58 32.57
N SER A 232 7.10 -1.59 32.47
CA SER A 232 6.08 -1.34 33.50
C SER A 232 5.04 -2.47 33.63
N LYS A 233 4.84 -3.27 32.58
CA LYS A 233 3.96 -4.46 32.61
C LYS A 233 4.59 -5.67 33.30
N ILE A 234 5.92 -5.72 33.45
CA ILE A 234 6.66 -6.90 33.91
C ILE A 234 6.77 -6.90 35.44
N LEU A 235 6.41 -8.04 36.04
CA LEU A 235 6.64 -8.34 37.46
C LEU A 235 7.40 -9.66 37.58
N LEU A 236 8.30 -9.75 38.55
CA LEU A 236 9.07 -10.97 38.81
C LEU A 236 8.54 -11.67 40.07
N ILE A 237 8.39 -12.99 40.02
CA ILE A 237 8.04 -13.80 41.19
C ILE A 237 9.31 -14.41 41.76
N GLU A 238 9.59 -14.11 43.03
CA GLU A 238 10.73 -14.64 43.79
C GLU A 238 10.30 -15.87 44.60
N GLY A 239 10.80 -17.05 44.20
CA GLY A 239 10.73 -18.30 44.97
C GLY A 239 12.06 -18.55 45.68
N PRO A 240 12.98 -19.33 45.09
CA PRO A 240 14.39 -19.27 45.46
C PRO A 240 14.99 -17.89 45.17
N PRO A 241 16.09 -17.48 45.84
CA PRO A 241 16.80 -16.24 45.53
C PRO A 241 17.17 -16.17 44.04
N PHE A 242 17.07 -14.96 43.46
CA PHE A 242 17.46 -14.74 42.08
C PHE A 242 18.89 -15.21 41.81
N GLU A 243 19.06 -15.97 40.74
CA GLU A 243 20.39 -16.33 40.24
C GLU A 243 21.20 -15.09 39.84
N ARG A 244 22.54 -15.23 39.83
CA ARG A 244 23.47 -14.09 39.80
C ARG A 244 23.16 -13.03 38.72
N GLU A 245 22.86 -13.44 37.49
CA GLU A 245 22.60 -12.51 36.39
C GLU A 245 21.20 -11.86 36.51
N LEU A 246 20.22 -12.60 37.04
CA LEU A 246 18.89 -12.05 37.34
C LEU A 246 18.91 -11.09 38.54
N ALA A 247 19.76 -11.34 39.53
CA ALA A 247 19.90 -10.50 40.71
C ALA A 247 20.37 -9.07 40.34
N ASP A 248 21.21 -8.94 39.32
CA ASP A 248 21.67 -7.65 38.78
C ASP A 248 20.51 -6.85 38.15
N LEU A 249 19.49 -7.54 37.61
CA LEU A 249 18.33 -6.93 36.97
C LEU A 249 17.17 -6.65 37.94
N ARG A 250 17.16 -7.27 39.13
CA ARG A 250 16.09 -7.21 40.12
C ARG A 250 15.63 -5.77 40.44
N GLY A 251 16.56 -4.82 40.52
CA GLY A 251 16.26 -3.42 40.82
C GLY A 251 15.49 -2.67 39.73
N SER A 252 15.42 -3.23 38.52
CA SER A 252 14.74 -2.63 37.36
C SER A 252 13.27 -3.06 37.23
N PHE A 253 12.82 -4.03 38.04
CA PHE A 253 11.48 -4.62 37.97
C PHE A 253 10.82 -4.68 39.35
N GLN A 254 9.49 -4.69 39.38
CA GLN A 254 8.75 -4.97 40.61
C GLN A 254 8.83 -6.47 40.92
N VAL A 255 8.96 -6.81 42.21
CA VAL A 255 9.19 -8.19 42.67
C VAL A 255 8.13 -8.58 43.69
N LEU A 256 7.54 -9.75 43.48
CA LEU A 256 6.57 -10.39 44.36
C LEU A 256 7.17 -11.68 44.94
N SER A 257 7.24 -11.80 46.27
CA SER A 257 7.65 -13.04 46.94
C SER A 257 6.46 -13.82 47.49
N LEU A 258 6.43 -15.13 47.23
CA LEU A 258 5.33 -16.03 47.60
C LEU A 258 5.84 -17.22 48.43
N PRO A 259 6.33 -17.01 49.66
CA PRO A 259 7.00 -18.03 50.47
C PRO A 259 6.06 -19.15 50.96
N SER A 260 4.74 -18.93 50.92
CA SER A 260 3.74 -19.94 51.25
C SER A 260 3.45 -20.90 50.08
N VAL A 261 3.86 -20.53 48.85
CA VAL A 261 3.62 -21.29 47.61
C VAL A 261 4.90 -21.93 47.10
N PHE A 262 6.00 -21.17 47.04
CA PHE A 262 7.31 -21.63 46.56
C PHE A 262 8.30 -21.80 47.70
N ARG A 263 9.24 -22.74 47.54
CA ARG A 263 10.36 -22.90 48.48
C ARG A 263 11.30 -21.71 48.39
N ALA A 264 11.83 -21.31 49.54
CA ALA A 264 12.91 -20.33 49.64
C ALA A 264 14.28 -20.85 49.14
N GLN A 265 14.40 -22.14 48.81
CA GLN A 265 15.63 -22.75 48.31
C GLN A 265 15.32 -23.73 47.18
N LYS A 266 16.27 -23.85 46.24
CA LYS A 266 16.25 -24.85 45.17
C LYS A 266 16.18 -26.27 45.72
N LEU A 267 15.72 -27.22 44.88
CA LEU A 267 15.75 -28.63 45.23
C LEU A 267 17.22 -29.12 45.36
N PRO A 268 17.55 -29.97 46.35
CA PRO A 268 18.91 -30.48 46.52
C PRO A 268 19.40 -31.27 45.29
N SER A 269 20.62 -31.01 44.83
CA SER A 269 21.22 -31.78 43.72
C SER A 269 21.92 -33.05 44.23
N VAL A 270 21.53 -34.23 43.71
CA VAL A 270 22.22 -35.50 44.01
C VAL A 270 23.44 -35.63 43.10
N LYS A 271 24.64 -35.25 43.58
CA LYS A 271 25.90 -35.48 42.85
C LYS A 271 26.27 -36.97 42.88
N ARG A 272 26.20 -37.67 41.74
CA ARG A 272 26.83 -39.00 41.57
C ARG A 272 28.36 -38.84 41.71
N ARG A 273 28.96 -39.49 42.71
CA ARG A 273 30.42 -39.69 42.78
C ARG A 273 30.85 -40.54 41.57
N VAL A 274 31.54 -39.94 40.61
CA VAL A 274 32.24 -40.67 39.56
C VAL A 274 33.65 -40.96 40.07
N SER A 275 33.98 -42.24 40.19
CA SER A 275 35.30 -42.76 40.55
C SER A 275 36.34 -42.39 39.50
N SER A 276 37.38 -41.65 39.90
CA SER A 276 38.55 -41.37 39.08
C SER A 276 39.49 -42.59 39.04
N GLN A 277 39.50 -43.33 37.94
CA GLN A 277 40.62 -44.20 37.60
C GLN A 277 41.35 -43.63 36.38
N LEU A 278 42.60 -43.25 36.62
CA LEU A 278 43.60 -42.84 35.64
C LEU A 278 44.00 -44.03 34.75
N THR A 279 44.02 -43.84 33.43
CA THR A 279 44.88 -44.58 32.50
C THR A 279 45.41 -43.61 31.42
N PRO A 280 46.71 -43.63 31.06
CA PRO A 280 47.31 -42.68 30.11
C PRO A 280 47.08 -43.06 28.63
N PRO A 281 47.32 -42.14 27.67
CA PRO A 281 46.89 -42.27 26.28
C PRO A 281 47.89 -43.01 25.38
N THR A 282 47.37 -43.73 24.39
CA THR A 282 48.12 -44.24 23.24
C THR A 282 47.63 -43.55 21.95
N THR A 283 48.44 -42.63 21.43
CA THR A 283 48.50 -42.24 20.01
C THR A 283 49.10 -43.37 19.18
N PRO A 284 48.66 -43.61 17.93
CA PRO A 284 49.11 -42.83 16.74
C PRO A 284 47.98 -42.68 15.66
N SER A 285 48.05 -41.99 14.53
CA SER A 285 48.93 -41.00 13.88
C SER A 285 48.19 -40.47 12.64
N THR A 286 48.38 -39.19 12.31
CA THR A 286 48.47 -38.55 10.96
C THR A 286 47.68 -39.08 9.76
N GLY A 287 46.96 -38.18 9.06
CA GLY A 287 46.75 -38.33 7.61
C GLY A 287 45.56 -37.59 7.04
N TYR A 288 45.79 -36.36 6.57
CA TYR A 288 44.87 -35.51 5.83
C TYR A 288 44.38 -36.13 4.50
N ALA A 289 43.14 -35.79 4.15
CA ALA A 289 42.63 -35.51 2.80
C ALA A 289 42.58 -36.61 1.73
N ALA A 290 41.35 -37.02 1.38
CA ALA A 290 40.80 -37.07 0.01
C ALA A 290 39.40 -37.71 0.09
N ALA A 291 38.32 -36.95 -0.08
CA ALA A 291 37.69 -36.73 -1.39
C ALA A 291 37.19 -38.03 -2.06
N ALA A 292 35.88 -38.24 -1.91
CA ALA A 292 34.92 -38.73 -2.90
C ALA A 292 35.23 -40.04 -3.65
N SER A 293 34.35 -41.05 -3.49
CA SER A 293 33.66 -41.65 -4.65
C SER A 293 32.63 -42.74 -4.29
N LYS A 294 31.44 -42.56 -4.86
CA LYS A 294 30.53 -43.56 -5.47
C LYS A 294 29.67 -44.47 -4.58
N ALA A 295 28.38 -44.08 -4.59
CA ALA A 295 27.16 -44.87 -4.81
C ALA A 295 27.28 -46.39 -5.05
N SER A 296 26.39 -47.17 -4.41
CA SER A 296 25.34 -48.03 -5.02
C SER A 296 24.59 -48.83 -3.93
N ALA A 297 23.30 -49.08 -4.18
CA ALA A 297 22.27 -49.79 -3.37
C ALA A 297 22.60 -51.31 -3.12
N PRO A 298 21.81 -52.18 -2.41
CA PRO A 298 20.34 -52.28 -2.43
C PRO A 298 19.58 -52.78 -1.16
N SER A 299 18.27 -52.96 -1.38
CA SER A 299 17.10 -53.37 -0.58
C SER A 299 17.16 -54.61 0.33
N ALA A 300 16.20 -54.66 1.28
CA ALA A 300 15.15 -55.69 1.51
C ALA A 300 14.88 -55.88 3.02
N SER A 301 13.75 -55.40 3.55
CA SER A 301 12.45 -56.09 3.71
C SER A 301 12.36 -57.01 4.92
N ALA A 302 11.53 -56.62 5.91
CA ALA A 302 10.73 -57.55 6.70
C ALA A 302 9.43 -56.85 7.17
N THR A 303 8.32 -57.46 6.74
CA THR A 303 6.94 -57.03 6.88
C THR A 303 6.39 -57.34 8.28
N THR A 304 5.54 -56.48 8.83
CA THR A 304 4.45 -56.95 9.71
C THR A 304 3.23 -56.04 9.54
N ARG A 305 2.12 -56.67 9.17
CA ARG A 305 0.80 -56.09 8.92
C ARG A 305 0.17 -55.63 10.24
N ILE A 306 -0.47 -54.46 10.24
CA ILE A 306 -1.55 -54.13 11.18
C ILE A 306 -2.70 -53.50 10.39
N ASP A 307 -3.88 -54.00 10.71
CA ASP A 307 -5.17 -53.78 10.09
C ASP A 307 -5.67 -52.33 10.08
N SER A 308 -6.49 -52.09 9.06
CA SER A 308 -7.43 -50.98 8.88
C SER A 308 -8.46 -50.87 10.02
N SER A 309 -8.60 -49.69 10.63
CA SER A 309 -9.91 -49.18 11.08
C SER A 309 -9.91 -47.66 11.28
N SER A 310 -10.85 -47.02 10.56
CA SER A 310 -11.53 -45.75 10.87
C SER A 310 -10.72 -44.53 11.35
N THR A 311 -10.29 -43.70 10.39
CA THR A 311 -10.08 -42.26 10.60
C THR A 311 -11.42 -41.58 10.88
N THR A 312 -11.64 -41.19 12.14
CA THR A 312 -12.66 -40.20 12.50
C THR A 312 -12.04 -38.81 12.36
N THR A 313 -12.51 -38.08 11.36
CA THR A 313 -12.21 -36.67 11.10
C THR A 313 -12.67 -35.82 12.29
N PRO A 314 -11.88 -34.88 12.83
CA PRO A 314 -12.40 -33.87 13.74
C PRO A 314 -13.31 -32.93 12.93
N ALA A 315 -14.57 -32.82 13.33
CA ALA A 315 -15.55 -31.96 12.70
C ALA A 315 -15.05 -30.51 12.63
N GLN A 316 -14.93 -29.98 11.41
CA GLN A 316 -14.87 -28.55 11.17
C GLN A 316 -16.16 -27.93 11.74
N THR A 317 -16.03 -27.14 12.80
CA THR A 317 -17.10 -26.23 13.22
C THR A 317 -17.34 -25.22 12.11
N MET A 318 -18.39 -25.43 11.33
CA MET A 318 -18.95 -24.46 10.40
C MET A 318 -19.21 -23.14 11.16
N SER A 319 -18.53 -22.07 10.77
CA SER A 319 -18.82 -20.73 11.27
C SER A 319 -20.23 -20.33 10.86
N VAL A 320 -21.06 -19.94 11.83
CA VAL A 320 -22.42 -19.48 11.60
C VAL A 320 -22.38 -18.12 10.90
N VAL A 321 -22.95 -18.02 9.70
CA VAL A 321 -23.13 -16.77 8.96
C VAL A 321 -24.00 -15.82 9.78
N LEU A 322 -23.48 -14.65 10.12
CA LEU A 322 -24.23 -13.65 10.89
C LEU A 322 -25.07 -12.83 9.92
N ARG A 323 -26.38 -12.73 10.18
CA ARG A 323 -27.30 -11.89 9.41
C ARG A 323 -27.98 -10.86 10.32
N ASN A 324 -28.18 -9.66 9.80
CA ASN A 324 -28.96 -8.63 10.49
C ASN A 324 -30.47 -8.87 10.31
N LYS A 325 -31.30 -8.03 10.91
CA LYS A 325 -32.78 -8.15 10.84
C LYS A 325 -33.35 -7.94 9.43
N ALA A 326 -32.60 -7.34 8.51
CA ALA A 326 -32.96 -7.20 7.10
C ALA A 326 -32.51 -8.42 6.25
N GLY A 327 -31.86 -9.42 6.87
CA GLY A 327 -31.33 -10.60 6.20
C GLY A 327 -29.94 -10.37 5.56
N GLU A 328 -29.36 -9.18 5.74
CA GLU A 328 -28.05 -8.81 5.19
C GLU A 328 -26.95 -9.44 6.04
N ARG A 329 -25.90 -9.93 5.39
CA ARG A 329 -24.75 -10.57 6.03
C ARG A 329 -23.92 -9.51 6.78
N VAL A 330 -23.53 -9.79 8.03
CA VAL A 330 -22.80 -8.86 8.93
C VAL A 330 -21.47 -9.41 9.42
N ASP A 331 -21.10 -10.65 9.06
CA ASP A 331 -19.75 -11.17 9.28
C ASP A 331 -18.75 -10.64 8.25
N SER A 332 -17.50 -10.49 8.68
CA SER A 332 -16.38 -10.14 7.79
C SER A 332 -16.25 -11.20 6.68
N PRO A 333 -16.04 -10.81 5.41
CA PRO A 333 -15.77 -11.78 4.34
C PRO A 333 -14.60 -12.70 4.74
N LEU A 334 -14.76 -14.02 4.55
CA LEU A 334 -13.67 -14.97 4.75
C LEU A 334 -12.61 -14.69 3.68
N SER A 335 -11.62 -13.86 4.00
CA SER A 335 -10.47 -13.61 3.16
C SER A 335 -9.28 -14.44 3.63
N SER A 336 -8.66 -15.21 2.76
CA SER A 336 -7.35 -15.80 3.03
C SER A 336 -6.26 -14.97 2.36
N THR A 337 -5.18 -14.73 3.08
CA THR A 337 -4.03 -13.96 2.60
C THR A 337 -2.79 -14.82 2.69
N ARG A 338 -1.97 -14.83 1.64
CA ARG A 338 -0.66 -15.52 1.62
C ARG A 338 0.38 -14.74 0.84
N ARG A 339 1.66 -15.03 1.12
CA ARG A 339 2.80 -14.50 0.35
C ARG A 339 3.19 -15.47 -0.74
N ILE A 340 3.29 -14.97 -1.97
CA ILE A 340 3.72 -15.72 -3.14
C ILE A 340 5.10 -15.22 -3.57
N PHE A 341 6.00 -16.17 -3.79
CA PHE A 341 7.37 -15.94 -4.20
C PHE A 341 7.62 -16.57 -5.57
N PRO A 342 8.71 -16.18 -6.28
CA PRO A 342 9.19 -16.92 -7.43
C PRO A 342 9.33 -18.41 -7.11
N LYS A 343 8.86 -19.27 -8.02
CA LYS A 343 8.98 -20.73 -7.90
C LYS A 343 10.43 -21.17 -7.86
N THR A 344 11.28 -20.47 -8.61
CA THR A 344 12.72 -20.69 -8.69
C THR A 344 13.45 -19.45 -8.17
N PRO A 345 13.72 -19.37 -6.85
CA PRO A 345 14.42 -18.24 -6.26
C PRO A 345 15.79 -18.02 -6.91
N ALA A 346 16.20 -16.75 -7.02
CA ALA A 346 17.54 -16.42 -7.44
C ALA A 346 18.57 -16.99 -6.45
N PRO A 347 19.74 -17.46 -6.92
CA PRO A 347 20.76 -18.06 -6.04
C PRO A 347 21.38 -17.03 -5.09
N GLU A 348 21.41 -15.75 -5.50
CA GLU A 348 21.93 -14.65 -4.70
C GLU A 348 20.99 -13.43 -4.80
N PRO A 349 20.85 -12.64 -3.72
CA PRO A 349 20.11 -11.39 -3.76
C PRO A 349 20.71 -10.42 -4.78
N THR A 350 19.84 -9.78 -5.56
CA THR A 350 20.21 -8.76 -6.55
C THR A 350 19.63 -7.42 -6.12
N VAL A 351 20.44 -6.36 -6.23
CA VAL A 351 20.04 -4.98 -5.95
C VAL A 351 20.11 -4.18 -7.25
N SER A 352 18.98 -3.64 -7.70
CA SER A 352 18.85 -2.90 -8.96
C SER A 352 18.34 -1.49 -8.70
N LYS A 353 19.08 -0.49 -9.20
CA LYS A 353 18.64 0.91 -9.19
C LYS A 353 17.57 1.10 -10.26
N LEU A 354 16.48 1.77 -9.92
CA LEU A 354 15.50 2.16 -10.92
C LEU A 354 15.99 3.39 -11.69
N SER A 355 15.47 3.59 -12.90
CA SER A 355 15.87 4.71 -13.74
C SER A 355 15.42 6.04 -13.14
N ILE A 356 16.01 7.14 -13.61
CA ILE A 356 15.58 8.49 -13.24
C ILE A 356 14.11 8.72 -13.60
N ILE A 357 13.62 8.10 -14.68
CA ILE A 357 12.24 8.23 -15.13
C ILE A 357 11.29 7.43 -14.23
N ASP A 358 11.66 6.21 -13.84
CA ASP A 358 10.91 5.45 -12.83
C ASP A 358 10.81 6.22 -11.51
N ALA A 359 11.86 6.97 -11.14
CA ALA A 359 11.84 7.81 -9.95
C ALA A 359 10.81 8.95 -10.04
N THR A 360 10.61 9.56 -11.22
CA THR A 360 9.64 10.67 -11.38
C THR A 360 8.21 10.27 -11.02
N VAL A 361 7.87 8.99 -11.12
CA VAL A 361 6.52 8.47 -10.84
C VAL A 361 6.36 7.89 -9.44
N ALA A 362 7.36 8.03 -8.56
CA ALA A 362 7.31 7.48 -7.19
C ALA A 362 6.18 8.04 -6.31
N ARG A 363 5.54 9.14 -6.74
CA ARG A 363 4.38 9.75 -6.08
C ARG A 363 3.04 9.38 -6.69
N PHE A 364 3.05 8.68 -7.81
CA PHE A 364 1.81 8.33 -8.49
C PHE A 364 1.10 7.25 -7.69
N THR A 365 -0.23 7.19 -7.82
CA THR A 365 -0.99 6.06 -7.28
C THR A 365 -0.47 4.75 -7.88
N PRO A 366 -0.51 3.63 -7.16
CA PRO A 366 -0.11 2.35 -7.72
C PRO A 366 -0.72 2.06 -9.09
N THR A 367 0.05 1.44 -9.98
CA THR A 367 -0.50 0.96 -11.25
C THR A 367 -1.34 -0.28 -10.96
N ALA A 368 -2.66 -0.14 -11.08
CA ALA A 368 -3.59 -1.19 -10.71
C ALA A 368 -4.76 -1.31 -11.70
N ALA A 369 -5.32 -2.50 -11.79
CA ALA A 369 -6.54 -2.77 -12.56
C ALA A 369 -7.36 -3.91 -11.96
N ILE A 370 -8.65 -3.92 -12.29
CA ILE A 370 -9.62 -4.96 -11.93
C ILE A 370 -10.21 -5.53 -13.22
N TRP A 371 -10.23 -6.86 -13.34
CA TRP A 371 -10.89 -7.62 -14.39
C TRP A 371 -12.03 -8.42 -13.79
N LEU A 372 -13.22 -8.29 -14.36
CA LEU A 372 -14.43 -9.00 -13.95
C LEU A 372 -14.88 -9.91 -15.09
N TYR A 373 -15.01 -11.20 -14.81
CA TYR A 373 -15.42 -12.23 -15.77
C TYR A 373 -16.76 -12.82 -15.35
N ASP A 374 -17.66 -12.96 -16.32
CA ASP A 374 -18.88 -13.74 -16.13
C ASP A 374 -18.55 -15.21 -15.84
N LYS A 375 -19.54 -15.95 -15.32
CA LYS A 375 -19.39 -17.38 -15.06
C LYS A 375 -18.98 -18.08 -16.35
N ASN A 376 -17.98 -18.96 -16.22
CA ASN A 376 -17.48 -19.73 -17.33
C ASN A 376 -17.83 -21.22 -17.17
N ASP A 377 -18.52 -21.80 -18.14
CA ASP A 377 -18.93 -23.20 -18.11
C ASP A 377 -17.78 -24.17 -18.47
N ILE A 378 -16.64 -23.67 -18.97
CA ILE A 378 -15.48 -24.49 -19.38
C ILE A 378 -14.58 -24.81 -18.18
N VAL A 379 -14.60 -23.98 -17.12
CA VAL A 379 -13.85 -24.23 -15.88
C VAL A 379 -14.82 -24.78 -14.84
N GLU A 380 -15.10 -26.08 -14.89
CA GLU A 380 -15.94 -26.78 -13.90
C GLU A 380 -15.25 -26.93 -12.52
N LEU A 381 -14.05 -26.34 -12.35
CA LEU A 381 -13.30 -26.43 -11.11
C LEU A 381 -13.93 -25.57 -10.00
N PRO A 382 -14.07 -26.11 -8.77
CA PRO A 382 -14.42 -25.29 -7.62
C PRO A 382 -13.41 -24.14 -7.41
N TYR A 383 -13.89 -22.98 -6.93
CA TYR A 383 -13.06 -21.79 -6.70
C TYR A 383 -11.76 -22.05 -5.93
N PRO A 384 -11.73 -22.83 -4.83
CA PRO A 384 -10.48 -23.10 -4.12
C PRO A 384 -9.42 -23.73 -5.02
N SER A 385 -9.79 -24.74 -5.81
CA SER A 385 -8.87 -25.41 -6.73
C SER A 385 -8.41 -24.47 -7.85
N LEU A 386 -9.33 -23.69 -8.41
CA LEU A 386 -8.99 -22.71 -9.44
C LEU A 386 -8.00 -21.66 -8.92
N PHE A 387 -8.26 -21.08 -7.75
CA PHE A 387 -7.41 -20.05 -7.15
C PHE A 387 -6.06 -20.59 -6.67
N GLU A 388 -5.96 -21.87 -6.32
CA GLU A 388 -4.67 -22.55 -6.11
C GLU A 388 -3.86 -22.67 -7.41
N ILE A 389 -4.50 -23.00 -8.53
CA ILE A 389 -3.85 -23.03 -9.85
C ILE A 389 -3.40 -21.61 -10.25
N LEU A 390 -4.24 -20.60 -10.05
CA LEU A 390 -3.86 -19.20 -10.32
C LEU A 390 -2.68 -18.75 -9.45
N GLY A 391 -2.65 -19.13 -8.16
CA GLY A 391 -1.53 -18.86 -7.26
C GLY A 391 -0.24 -19.58 -7.67
N SER A 392 -0.35 -20.82 -8.16
CA SER A 392 0.80 -21.58 -8.67
C SER A 392 1.35 -20.97 -9.97
N ALA A 393 0.44 -20.58 -10.89
CA ALA A 393 0.79 -19.86 -12.10
C ALA A 393 1.47 -18.52 -11.79
N LEU A 394 1.00 -17.82 -10.76
CA LEU A 394 1.60 -16.57 -10.29
C LEU A 394 3.05 -16.79 -9.84
N SER A 395 3.29 -17.82 -9.02
CA SER A 395 4.64 -18.20 -8.58
C SER A 395 5.57 -18.50 -9.77
N GLU A 396 5.09 -19.21 -10.80
CA GLU A 396 5.85 -19.44 -12.05
C GLU A 396 6.08 -18.19 -12.90
N THR A 397 5.14 -17.24 -12.89
CA THR A 397 5.32 -15.96 -13.58
C THR A 397 6.37 -15.12 -12.90
N LEU A 398 6.42 -15.13 -11.56
CA LEU A 398 7.38 -14.35 -10.78
C LEU A 398 8.83 -14.77 -11.01
N ASP A 399 9.12 -15.95 -11.56
CA ASP A 399 10.47 -16.31 -12.03
C ASP A 399 11.00 -15.33 -13.09
N GLY A 400 10.10 -14.73 -13.90
CA GLY A 400 10.44 -13.67 -14.86
C GLY A 400 10.39 -12.26 -14.26
N PHE A 401 9.70 -12.07 -13.14
CA PHE A 401 9.47 -10.77 -12.50
C PHE A 401 9.85 -10.79 -11.00
N PRO A 402 11.05 -11.25 -10.62
CA PRO A 402 11.38 -11.48 -9.21
C PRO A 402 11.38 -10.18 -8.38
N HIS A 403 11.67 -9.04 -9.01
CA HIS A 403 11.63 -7.72 -8.39
C HIS A 403 10.22 -7.28 -7.94
N PHE A 404 9.12 -7.89 -8.45
CA PHE A 404 7.78 -7.63 -7.93
C PHE A 404 7.52 -8.28 -6.57
N ALA A 405 8.25 -9.35 -6.24
CA ALA A 405 8.24 -9.99 -4.92
C ALA A 405 9.26 -9.37 -3.96
N GLY A 406 10.14 -8.50 -4.46
CA GLY A 406 11.22 -7.88 -3.71
C GLY A 406 10.82 -6.65 -2.91
N GLN A 407 11.84 -6.00 -2.34
CA GLN A 407 11.77 -4.84 -1.47
C GLN A 407 12.24 -3.58 -2.22
N ILE A 408 11.40 -2.54 -2.25
CA ILE A 408 11.82 -1.20 -2.69
C ILE A 408 12.47 -0.47 -1.51
N GLN A 409 13.45 0.39 -1.76
CA GLN A 409 14.03 1.33 -0.80
C GLN A 409 14.56 2.58 -1.51
N TRP A 410 14.84 3.65 -0.75
CA TRP A 410 15.57 4.79 -1.29
C TRP A 410 17.05 4.43 -1.46
N ALA A 411 17.66 4.91 -2.55
CA ALA A 411 19.08 4.74 -2.78
C ALA A 411 19.90 5.48 -1.72
N THR A 412 20.96 4.85 -1.22
CA THR A 412 21.98 5.54 -0.43
C THR A 412 23.01 6.19 -1.36
N GLN A 413 23.77 7.16 -0.84
CA GLN A 413 24.84 7.80 -1.62
C GLN A 413 25.88 6.78 -2.11
N ASP A 414 26.20 5.77 -1.31
CA ASP A 414 27.12 4.70 -1.68
C ASP A 414 26.62 3.83 -2.84
N MET A 415 25.31 3.61 -2.95
CA MET A 415 24.73 2.80 -4.03
C MET A 415 24.86 3.45 -5.42
N VAL A 416 25.00 4.78 -5.46
CA VAL A 416 25.00 5.55 -6.72
C VAL A 416 26.33 6.25 -7.01
N LYS A 417 27.31 6.20 -6.11
CA LYS A 417 28.58 6.95 -6.24
C LYS A 417 29.37 6.68 -7.54
N ASN A 418 29.20 5.51 -8.14
CA ASN A 418 29.88 5.12 -9.38
C ASN A 418 28.93 5.04 -10.58
N ASP A 419 27.69 5.52 -10.43
CA ASP A 419 26.70 5.56 -11.50
C ASP A 419 26.93 6.79 -12.40
N ALA A 420 26.52 6.70 -13.67
CA ALA A 420 26.45 7.87 -14.55
C ALA A 420 25.45 8.90 -13.97
N VAL A 421 24.37 8.42 -13.35
CA VAL A 421 23.43 9.23 -12.58
C VAL A 421 23.73 9.06 -11.08
N GLN A 422 24.58 9.89 -10.51
CA GLN A 422 24.95 9.81 -9.08
C GLN A 422 23.86 10.31 -8.10
N ARG A 423 22.60 10.36 -8.56
CA ARG A 423 21.46 10.80 -7.76
C ARG A 423 21.03 9.73 -6.78
N HIS A 424 21.15 10.00 -5.47
CA HIS A 424 20.61 9.10 -4.44
C HIS A 424 19.26 9.60 -3.91
N LEU A 425 19.14 10.90 -3.65
CA LEU A 425 17.93 11.48 -3.07
C LEU A 425 16.71 11.28 -3.99
N GLY A 426 15.71 10.57 -3.47
CA GLY A 426 14.49 10.26 -4.21
C GLY A 426 14.67 9.25 -5.36
N ARG A 427 15.81 8.55 -5.46
CA ARG A 427 15.98 7.47 -6.44
C ARG A 427 15.61 6.13 -5.80
N PRO A 428 14.60 5.40 -6.30
CA PRO A 428 14.29 4.08 -5.76
C PRO A 428 15.30 3.02 -6.20
N VAL A 429 15.48 2.03 -5.34
CA VAL A 429 16.23 0.79 -5.57
C VAL A 429 15.31 -0.37 -5.23
N VAL A 430 15.38 -1.45 -5.99
CA VAL A 430 14.69 -2.71 -5.66
C VAL A 430 15.70 -3.81 -5.41
N SER A 431 15.57 -4.49 -4.28
CA SER A 431 16.29 -5.73 -3.98
C SER A 431 15.35 -6.92 -4.07
N HIS A 432 15.83 -8.04 -4.61
CA HIS A 432 15.07 -9.29 -4.68
C HIS A 432 15.98 -10.51 -4.63
N GLY A 433 15.43 -11.68 -4.30
CA GLY A 433 16.16 -12.93 -4.09
C GLY A 433 16.64 -13.12 -2.66
N SER A 434 16.15 -12.32 -1.70
CA SER A 434 16.48 -12.47 -0.28
C SER A 434 15.42 -13.28 0.47
N PRO A 435 15.78 -14.05 1.51
CA PRO A 435 14.79 -14.67 2.42
C PRO A 435 13.85 -13.67 3.09
N GLU A 436 14.26 -12.41 3.21
CA GLU A 436 13.53 -11.29 3.79
C GLU A 436 12.64 -10.55 2.78
N ASP A 437 12.62 -10.99 1.51
CA ASP A 437 11.76 -10.40 0.50
C ASP A 437 10.29 -10.38 0.99
N PRO A 438 9.55 -9.26 0.84
CA PRO A 438 8.16 -9.18 1.29
C PRO A 438 7.23 -10.19 0.62
N GLY A 439 7.56 -10.63 -0.60
CA GLY A 439 6.72 -11.44 -1.45
C GLY A 439 5.55 -10.65 -2.06
N VAL A 440 4.87 -11.26 -3.02
CA VAL A 440 3.59 -10.73 -3.53
C VAL A 440 2.48 -11.14 -2.57
N GLU A 441 1.68 -10.19 -2.11
CA GLU A 441 0.48 -10.51 -1.31
C GLU A 441 -0.63 -11.00 -2.23
N LEU A 442 -1.10 -12.23 -2.02
CA LEU A 442 -2.26 -12.80 -2.70
C LEU A 442 -3.41 -12.92 -1.70
N ILE A 443 -4.51 -12.23 -1.99
CA ILE A 443 -5.75 -12.28 -1.23
C ILE A 443 -6.79 -13.06 -2.03
N VAL A 444 -7.43 -14.03 -1.40
CA VAL A 444 -8.61 -14.72 -1.93
C VAL A 444 -9.81 -14.30 -1.11
N ALA A 445 -10.88 -13.88 -1.78
CA ALA A 445 -12.10 -13.41 -1.14
C ALA A 445 -13.35 -13.93 -1.86
N GLU A 446 -14.47 -13.95 -1.13
CA GLU A 446 -15.80 -14.16 -1.67
C GLU A 446 -16.59 -12.85 -1.62
N TYR A 447 -17.38 -12.60 -2.66
CA TYR A 447 -18.30 -11.48 -2.74
C TYR A 447 -19.71 -12.02 -2.97
N ASP A 448 -20.55 -11.91 -1.94
CA ASP A 448 -21.86 -12.58 -1.88
C ASP A 448 -22.96 -11.83 -2.66
N THR A 449 -22.64 -11.52 -3.92
CA THR A 449 -23.48 -10.77 -4.87
C THR A 449 -23.30 -11.36 -6.26
N ASN A 450 -24.31 -11.22 -7.11
CA ASN A 450 -24.17 -11.60 -8.52
C ASN A 450 -23.45 -10.48 -9.29
N LEU A 451 -22.59 -10.85 -10.24
CA LEU A 451 -21.76 -9.88 -10.95
C LEU A 451 -22.57 -8.84 -11.76
N ASP A 452 -23.75 -9.21 -12.24
CA ASP A 452 -24.69 -8.33 -12.94
C ASP A 452 -25.29 -7.23 -12.05
N GLN A 453 -25.28 -7.42 -10.72
CA GLN A 453 -25.66 -6.39 -9.74
C GLN A 453 -24.52 -5.43 -9.41
N VAL A 454 -23.28 -5.76 -9.81
CA VAL A 454 -22.09 -4.95 -9.55
C VAL A 454 -21.73 -4.11 -10.77
N VAL A 455 -21.69 -4.73 -11.94
CA VAL A 455 -21.38 -4.05 -13.20
C VAL A 455 -22.31 -4.50 -14.33
N PRO A 456 -22.77 -3.58 -15.20
CA PRO A 456 -23.56 -3.94 -16.36
C PRO A 456 -22.74 -4.74 -17.36
N SER A 457 -23.43 -5.55 -18.16
CA SER A 457 -22.80 -6.37 -19.20
C SER A 457 -22.24 -5.48 -20.30
N ARG A 458 -21.31 -6.03 -21.09
CA ARG A 458 -20.78 -5.34 -22.27
C ARG A 458 -21.89 -4.97 -23.25
N ASN A 459 -22.92 -5.81 -23.42
CA ASN A 459 -24.05 -5.53 -24.30
C ASN A 459 -24.93 -4.39 -23.78
N GLU A 460 -25.22 -4.36 -22.48
CA GLU A 460 -25.95 -3.24 -21.87
C GLU A 460 -25.16 -1.94 -22.02
N ARG A 461 -23.85 -1.95 -21.76
CA ARG A 461 -22.97 -0.77 -21.96
C ARG A 461 -22.80 -0.35 -23.42
N GLU A 462 -23.13 -1.22 -24.37
CA GLU A 462 -23.17 -0.88 -25.80
C GLU A 462 -24.51 -0.23 -26.20
N THR A 463 -25.57 -0.53 -25.46
CA THR A 463 -26.95 -0.23 -25.87
C THR A 463 -27.64 0.66 -24.84
N SER A 464 -28.33 0.07 -23.86
CA SER A 464 -29.16 0.78 -22.89
C SER A 464 -28.40 1.59 -21.84
N LEU A 465 -27.12 1.27 -21.60
CA LEU A 465 -26.25 1.87 -20.58
C LEU A 465 -24.95 2.40 -21.20
N LYS A 466 -25.04 2.97 -22.41
CA LYS A 466 -23.91 3.64 -23.06
C LYS A 466 -23.21 4.67 -22.17
N GLU A 467 -23.99 5.46 -21.45
CA GLU A 467 -23.51 6.41 -20.43
C GLU A 467 -23.80 5.84 -19.03
N TRP A 468 -22.90 4.99 -18.53
CA TRP A 468 -23.10 4.34 -17.25
C TRP A 468 -22.50 5.17 -16.10
N ASN A 469 -23.31 5.48 -15.09
CA ASN A 469 -22.83 6.03 -13.83
C ASN A 469 -22.07 4.96 -13.04
N ALA A 470 -20.74 5.02 -13.10
CA ALA A 470 -19.84 4.11 -12.40
C ALA A 470 -19.39 4.69 -11.05
N SER A 471 -20.09 5.69 -10.51
CA SER A 471 -19.80 6.30 -9.20
C SER A 471 -19.99 5.33 -8.04
N ASP A 472 -20.92 4.38 -8.19
CA ASP A 472 -21.26 3.40 -7.16
C ASP A 472 -20.39 2.14 -7.24
N PHE A 473 -19.53 2.04 -8.28
CA PHE A 473 -18.58 0.94 -8.39
C PHE A 473 -17.46 1.10 -7.33
N GLN A 474 -17.60 0.36 -6.22
CA GLN A 474 -16.65 0.38 -5.11
C GLN A 474 -15.37 -0.38 -5.47
N GLN A 475 -14.41 0.31 -6.09
CA GLN A 475 -13.12 -0.28 -6.50
C GLN A 475 -12.39 -0.96 -5.32
N SER A 476 -12.53 -0.44 -4.10
CA SER A 476 -11.95 -1.00 -2.87
C SER A 476 -12.44 -2.41 -2.54
N ASP A 477 -13.64 -2.77 -2.96
CA ASP A 477 -14.19 -4.12 -2.74
C ASP A 477 -13.45 -5.17 -3.55
N PHE A 478 -12.85 -4.78 -4.68
CA PHE A 478 -12.20 -5.69 -5.62
C PHE A 478 -10.68 -5.53 -5.66
N LEU A 479 -10.14 -4.45 -5.09
CA LEU A 479 -8.69 -4.27 -4.94
C LEU A 479 -8.16 -4.92 -3.66
N PRO A 480 -6.87 -5.28 -3.62
CA PRO A 480 -6.20 -5.61 -2.38
C PRO A 480 -6.23 -4.40 -1.43
N ASN A 481 -6.55 -4.63 -0.16
CA ASN A 481 -6.42 -3.61 0.89
C ASN A 481 -4.96 -3.49 1.41
N THR A 482 -4.02 -4.10 0.69
CA THR A 482 -2.60 -4.12 0.98
C THR A 482 -1.99 -2.73 0.92
N LYS A 483 -1.25 -2.34 1.96
CA LYS A 483 -0.37 -1.17 1.88
C LYS A 483 0.91 -1.57 1.15
N ILE A 484 1.00 -1.27 -0.14
CA ILE A 484 2.21 -1.53 -0.93
C ILE A 484 3.28 -0.45 -0.74
N ALA A 485 4.51 -0.79 -1.08
CA ALA A 485 5.63 0.15 -1.14
C ALA A 485 5.29 1.35 -2.04
N LEU A 486 5.73 2.54 -1.62
CA LEU A 486 5.46 3.83 -2.23
C LEU A 486 3.97 4.22 -2.33
N SER A 487 3.09 3.62 -1.51
CA SER A 487 1.75 4.19 -1.24
C SER A 487 1.80 5.61 -0.67
N SER A 488 2.93 5.98 -0.09
CA SER A 488 3.42 7.36 0.10
C SER A 488 4.95 7.33 0.03
N LEU A 489 5.60 8.47 -0.11
CA LEU A 489 7.08 8.53 -0.16
C LEU A 489 7.77 8.02 1.12
N ASN A 490 7.04 7.90 2.24
CA ASN A 490 7.54 7.34 3.50
C ASN A 490 7.20 5.85 3.70
N ALA A 491 6.32 5.28 2.87
CA ALA A 491 5.81 3.92 3.06
C ALA A 491 6.59 2.93 2.18
N ILE A 492 7.75 2.48 2.64
CA ILE A 492 8.64 1.66 1.79
C ILE A 492 9.10 0.38 2.50
N GLU A 493 9.69 0.49 3.68
CA GLU A 493 10.30 -0.65 4.40
C GLU A 493 9.31 -1.76 4.75
N GLY A 494 9.68 -3.01 4.43
CA GLY A 494 8.92 -4.22 4.78
C GLY A 494 7.57 -4.37 4.06
N LEU A 495 7.27 -3.50 3.08
CA LEU A 495 6.02 -3.51 2.35
C LEU A 495 6.16 -4.25 1.01
N PRO A 496 5.14 -5.03 0.61
CA PRO A 496 5.13 -5.67 -0.69
C PRO A 496 5.12 -4.63 -1.81
N SER A 497 5.86 -4.89 -2.88
CA SER A 497 5.84 -4.05 -4.08
C SER A 497 4.63 -4.33 -4.97
N MET A 498 3.97 -5.47 -4.76
CA MET A 498 2.82 -5.92 -5.52
C MET A 498 1.81 -6.68 -4.65
N ALA A 499 0.53 -6.50 -4.96
CA ALA A 499 -0.56 -7.27 -4.36
C ALA A 499 -1.58 -7.68 -5.43
N ILE A 500 -2.23 -8.82 -5.20
CA ILE A 500 -3.25 -9.41 -6.06
C ILE A 500 -4.46 -9.79 -5.21
N LYS A 501 -5.66 -9.60 -5.75
CA LYS A 501 -6.89 -10.13 -5.17
C LYS A 501 -7.65 -10.98 -6.18
N LEU A 502 -8.05 -12.17 -5.75
CA LEU A 502 -8.94 -13.08 -6.46
C LEU A 502 -10.29 -13.08 -5.73
N THR A 503 -11.36 -12.81 -6.46
CA THR A 503 -12.71 -12.67 -5.89
C THR A 503 -13.67 -13.66 -6.55
N ALA A 504 -14.31 -14.50 -5.76
CA ALA A 504 -15.38 -15.39 -6.20
C ALA A 504 -16.76 -14.73 -6.01
N PHE A 505 -17.61 -14.74 -7.03
CA PHE A 505 -18.97 -14.20 -6.96
C PHE A 505 -20.01 -15.31 -6.79
N ARG A 506 -21.16 -14.99 -6.15
CA ARG A 506 -22.25 -15.95 -5.95
C ARG A 506 -22.75 -16.59 -7.26
N CYS A 507 -22.75 -15.83 -8.35
CA CYS A 507 -23.23 -16.28 -9.67
C CYS A 507 -22.26 -17.18 -10.43
N GLY A 508 -21.05 -17.47 -9.91
CA GLY A 508 -20.01 -18.17 -10.66
C GLY A 508 -19.01 -17.23 -11.37
N GLY A 509 -19.22 -15.91 -11.32
CA GLY A 509 -18.27 -14.92 -11.85
C GLY A 509 -16.96 -14.86 -11.08
N ILE A 510 -15.91 -14.28 -11.69
CA ILE A 510 -14.57 -14.16 -11.10
C ILE A 510 -14.07 -12.73 -11.23
N GLY A 511 -13.53 -12.19 -10.14
CA GLY A 511 -12.76 -10.95 -10.14
C GLY A 511 -11.26 -11.25 -9.97
N ILE A 512 -10.43 -10.63 -10.80
CA ILE A 512 -8.97 -10.64 -10.66
C ILE A 512 -8.52 -9.19 -10.61
N SER A 513 -7.73 -8.82 -9.62
CA SER A 513 -7.10 -7.50 -9.59
C SER A 513 -5.63 -7.61 -9.23
N ALA A 514 -4.86 -6.64 -9.73
CA ALA A 514 -3.44 -6.53 -9.46
C ALA A 514 -3.11 -5.06 -9.19
N MET A 515 -2.17 -4.84 -8.28
CA MET A 515 -1.68 -3.53 -7.89
C MET A 515 -0.16 -3.60 -7.72
N ILE A 516 0.57 -2.71 -8.40
CA ILE A 516 2.04 -2.66 -8.39
C ILE A 516 2.51 -1.25 -8.05
N ALA A 517 3.56 -1.13 -7.23
CA ALA A 517 4.24 0.14 -6.97
C ALA A 517 4.64 0.80 -8.29
N HIS A 518 4.16 2.02 -8.54
CA HIS A 518 4.21 2.62 -9.87
C HIS A 518 5.62 2.68 -10.48
N PRO A 519 6.72 2.95 -9.74
CA PRO A 519 8.07 2.90 -10.33
C PRO A 519 8.49 1.56 -10.95
N LEU A 520 7.86 0.44 -10.56
CA LEU A 520 8.16 -0.87 -11.13
C LEU A 520 7.33 -1.22 -12.37
N ALA A 521 6.17 -0.58 -12.56
CA ALA A 521 5.31 -0.89 -13.68
C ALA A 521 4.41 0.29 -14.06
N ASP A 522 4.40 0.64 -15.34
CA ASP A 522 3.30 1.38 -15.96
C ASP A 522 2.23 0.42 -16.49
N ALA A 523 1.16 0.96 -17.08
CA ALA A 523 0.08 0.16 -17.63
C ALA A 523 0.55 -0.90 -18.65
N ALA A 524 1.53 -0.58 -19.50
CA ALA A 524 2.06 -1.54 -20.47
C ALA A 524 2.87 -2.66 -19.80
N CYS A 525 3.65 -2.35 -18.76
CA CYS A 525 4.33 -3.34 -17.95
C CYS A 525 3.34 -4.22 -17.18
N LEU A 526 2.31 -3.63 -16.56
CA LEU A 526 1.23 -4.37 -15.89
C LEU A 526 0.59 -5.36 -16.87
N MET A 527 0.21 -4.91 -18.06
CA MET A 527 -0.37 -5.81 -19.07
C MET A 527 0.59 -6.90 -19.53
N THR A 528 1.89 -6.62 -19.64
CA THR A 528 2.89 -7.65 -19.97
C THR A 528 2.97 -8.73 -18.90
N PHE A 529 2.96 -8.32 -17.62
CA PHE A 529 2.91 -9.24 -16.49
C PHE A 529 1.61 -10.05 -16.49
N MET A 530 0.46 -9.39 -16.58
CA MET A 530 -0.85 -10.05 -16.54
C MET A 530 -1.02 -11.05 -17.68
N ASN A 531 -0.58 -10.72 -18.90
CA ASN A 531 -0.60 -11.66 -20.03
C ASN A 531 0.31 -12.87 -19.80
N SER A 532 1.48 -12.66 -19.18
CA SER A 532 2.40 -13.76 -18.82
C SER A 532 1.79 -14.67 -17.75
N TRP A 533 1.08 -14.09 -16.77
CA TRP A 533 0.36 -14.83 -15.74
C TRP A 533 -0.82 -15.61 -16.31
N ALA A 534 -1.64 -14.97 -17.14
CA ALA A 534 -2.72 -15.63 -17.86
C ALA A 534 -2.21 -16.79 -18.73
N ALA A 535 -1.09 -16.61 -19.43
CA ALA A 535 -0.49 -17.70 -20.22
C ALA A 535 -0.04 -18.89 -19.37
N ARG A 536 0.56 -18.64 -18.19
CA ARG A 536 0.92 -19.70 -17.23
C ARG A 536 -0.32 -20.38 -16.66
N SER A 537 -1.34 -19.62 -16.31
CA SER A 537 -2.62 -20.15 -15.83
C SER A 537 -3.23 -21.12 -16.83
N ARG A 538 -3.35 -20.72 -18.11
CA ARG A 538 -3.86 -21.58 -19.18
C ARG A 538 -3.05 -22.87 -19.35
N ALA A 539 -1.72 -22.78 -19.26
CA ALA A 539 -0.84 -23.95 -19.38
C ALA A 539 -1.04 -24.96 -18.23
N LEU A 540 -1.35 -24.48 -17.01
CA LEU A 540 -1.65 -25.34 -15.87
C LEU A 540 -3.08 -25.88 -15.89
N LEU A 541 -4.04 -25.11 -16.39
CA LEU A 541 -5.45 -25.53 -16.51
C LEU A 541 -5.66 -26.55 -17.64
N HIS A 542 -4.92 -26.42 -18.74
CA HIS A 542 -5.07 -27.26 -19.94
C HIS A 542 -3.73 -27.89 -20.40
N PRO A 543 -3.14 -28.83 -19.62
CA PRO A 543 -1.82 -29.39 -19.94
C PRO A 543 -1.76 -30.17 -21.27
N GLU A 544 -2.89 -30.74 -21.70
CA GLU A 544 -2.97 -31.57 -22.93
C GLU A 544 -3.13 -30.73 -24.22
N SER A 545 -3.47 -29.46 -24.10
CA SER A 545 -3.70 -28.52 -25.22
C SER A 545 -2.42 -27.85 -25.72
N ILE A 546 -1.24 -28.21 -25.19
CA ILE A 546 0.05 -27.56 -25.49
C ILE A 546 0.61 -28.06 -26.84
N SER A 547 -0.16 -27.89 -27.93
CA SER A 547 0.34 -28.03 -29.31
C SER A 547 0.66 -26.66 -29.96
N GLY A 548 0.32 -25.55 -29.29
CA GLY A 548 0.73 -24.21 -29.67
C GLY A 548 1.42 -23.51 -28.51
N SER A 549 2.76 -23.43 -28.51
CA SER A 549 3.49 -22.61 -27.54
C SER A 549 3.05 -21.15 -27.70
N SER A 550 2.17 -20.66 -26.84
CA SER A 550 2.09 -19.22 -26.61
C SER A 550 3.48 -18.83 -26.12
N LYS A 551 4.26 -18.13 -26.96
CA LYS A 551 5.61 -17.72 -26.61
C LYS A 551 5.50 -16.81 -25.39
N ILE A 552 5.83 -17.33 -24.23
CA ILE A 552 5.93 -16.56 -23.00
C ILE A 552 6.99 -15.50 -23.25
N VAL A 553 6.56 -14.25 -23.32
CA VAL A 553 7.45 -13.17 -23.72
C VAL A 553 8.35 -12.86 -22.53
N LYS A 554 9.67 -12.96 -22.74
CA LYS A 554 10.64 -12.72 -21.68
C LYS A 554 10.65 -11.23 -21.30
N PRO A 555 10.37 -10.87 -20.04
CA PRO A 555 10.51 -9.49 -19.58
C PRO A 555 11.98 -9.04 -19.61
N VAL A 556 12.20 -7.75 -19.85
CA VAL A 556 13.52 -7.12 -19.82
C VAL A 556 13.54 -6.12 -18.68
N PHE A 557 14.18 -6.49 -17.56
CA PHE A 557 14.38 -5.61 -16.42
C PHE A 557 15.82 -5.08 -16.44
N GLU A 558 16.03 -4.00 -17.19
CA GLU A 558 17.31 -3.28 -17.28
C GLU A 558 17.08 -1.76 -17.19
N PRO A 559 16.74 -1.22 -16.01
CA PRO A 559 16.41 0.21 -15.86
C PRO A 559 17.51 1.17 -16.35
N SER A 560 18.77 0.73 -16.32
CA SER A 560 19.92 1.49 -16.82
C SER A 560 19.85 1.84 -18.30
N LEU A 561 19.09 1.10 -19.12
CA LEU A 561 18.88 1.43 -20.53
C LEU A 561 18.25 2.82 -20.71
N LEU A 562 17.35 3.23 -19.81
CA LEU A 562 16.75 4.57 -19.83
C LEU A 562 17.76 5.65 -19.44
N ASP A 563 18.52 5.40 -18.37
CA ASP A 563 19.51 6.37 -17.88
C ASP A 563 20.63 6.61 -18.89
N GLN A 564 21.02 5.59 -19.65
CA GLN A 564 22.02 5.72 -20.72
C GLN A 564 21.60 6.68 -21.82
N VAL A 565 20.29 6.86 -22.06
CA VAL A 565 19.76 7.80 -23.05
C VAL A 565 20.07 9.25 -22.65
N ALA A 566 20.27 9.54 -21.36
CA ALA A 566 20.68 10.88 -20.91
C ALA A 566 22.07 11.30 -21.41
N GLN A 567 22.93 10.32 -21.78
CA GLN A 567 24.31 10.54 -22.23
C GLN A 567 25.12 11.42 -21.26
N LEU A 568 25.10 11.06 -19.98
CA LEU A 568 25.83 11.77 -18.95
C LEU A 568 27.31 11.36 -18.95
N SER A 569 28.19 12.33 -18.73
CA SER A 569 29.60 12.10 -18.44
C SER A 569 29.78 12.04 -16.92
N HIS A 570 30.51 11.05 -16.41
CA HIS A 570 30.76 10.91 -14.98
C HIS A 570 31.48 12.15 -14.43
N GLY A 571 30.85 12.88 -13.49
CA GLY A 571 31.36 14.14 -12.95
C GLY A 571 31.32 15.34 -13.92
N GLY A 572 30.65 15.21 -15.06
CA GLY A 572 30.47 16.29 -16.02
C GLY A 572 29.48 17.35 -15.52
N ALA A 573 29.73 18.62 -15.89
CA ALA A 573 28.77 19.69 -15.66
C ALA A 573 27.50 19.50 -16.51
N PRO A 574 26.33 20.02 -16.08
CA PRO A 574 25.11 19.93 -16.87
C PRO A 574 25.24 20.63 -18.23
N ASP A 575 24.84 19.95 -19.30
CA ASP A 575 24.76 20.53 -20.65
C ASP A 575 23.56 21.49 -20.77
N ASN A 576 23.84 22.78 -20.87
CA ASN A 576 22.84 23.84 -20.98
C ASN A 576 21.97 23.74 -22.24
N ALA A 577 22.50 23.24 -23.36
CA ALA A 577 21.73 23.12 -24.60
C ALA A 577 20.69 22.00 -24.47
N LYS A 578 21.05 20.87 -23.85
CA LYS A 578 20.11 19.79 -23.51
C LYS A 578 19.05 20.27 -22.54
N ILE A 579 19.44 21.00 -21.49
CA ILE A 579 18.50 21.56 -20.52
C ILE A 579 17.51 22.54 -21.18
N GLN A 580 17.99 23.45 -22.03
CA GLN A 580 17.13 24.39 -22.73
C GLN A 580 16.13 23.68 -23.64
N LYS A 581 16.57 22.63 -24.34
CA LYS A 581 15.70 21.79 -25.18
C LYS A 581 14.66 21.03 -24.36
N ALA A 582 15.04 20.43 -23.23
CA ALA A 582 14.12 19.76 -22.32
C ALA A 582 13.03 20.72 -21.83
N ARG A 583 13.43 21.94 -21.43
CA ARG A 583 12.53 22.94 -20.86
C ARG A 583 11.71 23.72 -21.89
N SER A 584 11.96 23.53 -23.19
CA SER A 584 11.10 24.02 -24.27
C SER A 584 9.97 23.05 -24.63
N LEU A 585 9.98 21.82 -24.09
CA LEU A 585 8.88 20.89 -24.27
C LEU A 585 7.64 21.38 -23.51
N PRO A 586 6.43 21.10 -24.01
CA PRO A 586 5.18 21.50 -23.37
C PRO A 586 4.92 20.60 -22.16
N MET A 587 5.66 20.82 -21.08
CA MET A 587 5.57 20.06 -19.84
C MET A 587 5.50 21.03 -18.67
N HIS A 588 4.61 20.77 -17.73
CA HIS A 588 4.58 21.58 -16.52
C HIS A 588 5.82 21.33 -15.64
N ARG A 589 6.15 22.33 -14.84
CA ARG A 589 7.22 22.26 -13.83
C ARG A 589 6.69 22.80 -12.50
N PHE A 590 5.55 22.29 -12.06
CA PHE A 590 4.91 22.73 -10.82
C PHE A 590 5.69 22.24 -9.62
N ASP A 591 6.13 23.16 -8.76
CA ASP A 591 6.99 22.86 -7.62
C ASP A 591 6.16 22.45 -6.40
N TRP A 592 6.26 21.18 -6.02
CA TRP A 592 5.61 20.66 -4.83
C TRP A 592 6.21 21.15 -3.52
N TRP A 593 7.40 21.76 -3.54
CA TRP A 593 8.04 22.31 -2.35
C TRP A 593 7.75 23.80 -2.15
N ALA A 594 7.03 24.44 -3.08
CA ALA A 594 6.74 25.87 -3.05
C ALA A 594 5.62 26.22 -2.05
N GLU A 595 5.93 26.24 -0.75
CA GLU A 595 5.00 26.61 0.33
C GLU A 595 4.42 28.03 0.18
N GLY A 596 5.10 28.91 -0.57
CA GLY A 596 4.61 30.25 -0.90
C GLY A 596 3.56 30.29 -2.02
N ALA A 597 3.22 29.16 -2.65
CA ALA A 597 2.21 29.11 -3.69
C ALA A 597 0.81 29.46 -3.12
N PRO A 598 0.00 30.27 -3.82
CA PRO A 598 -1.37 30.55 -3.40
C PRO A 598 -2.17 29.25 -3.22
N GLY A 599 -2.83 29.09 -2.08
CA GLY A 599 -3.64 27.90 -1.78
C GLY A 599 -2.84 26.62 -1.49
N PHE A 600 -1.54 26.72 -1.18
CA PHE A 600 -0.69 25.56 -0.90
C PHE A 600 -1.29 24.63 0.18
N PRO A 601 -1.56 23.34 -0.13
CA PRO A 601 -2.13 22.42 0.83
C PRO A 601 -1.15 22.06 1.94
N SER A 602 -1.58 22.13 3.20
CA SER A 602 -0.73 21.85 4.37
C SER A 602 -0.15 20.42 4.39
N GLY A 603 -0.87 19.45 3.84
CA GLY A 603 -0.42 18.05 3.75
C GLY A 603 0.67 17.81 2.70
N THR A 604 0.90 18.75 1.79
CA THR A 604 1.86 18.59 0.69
C THR A 604 3.30 18.49 1.18
N LYS A 605 3.73 19.41 2.05
CA LYS A 605 5.12 19.47 2.52
C LYS A 605 5.54 18.20 3.30
N PRO A 606 4.76 17.73 4.29
CA PRO A 606 5.03 16.45 4.96
C PRO A 606 5.09 15.27 3.99
N ALA A 607 4.24 15.25 2.95
CA ALA A 607 4.17 14.16 1.99
C ALA A 607 5.42 14.06 1.08
N THR A 608 6.20 15.14 0.94
CA THR A 608 7.43 15.16 0.12
C THR A 608 8.72 15.07 0.92
N GLN A 609 8.66 15.12 2.25
CA GLN A 609 9.83 15.26 3.11
C GLN A 609 10.86 14.12 2.92
N ALA A 610 10.41 12.90 2.62
CA ALA A 610 11.28 11.74 2.38
C ALA A 610 12.29 11.93 1.23
N THR A 611 11.98 12.81 0.28
CA THR A 611 12.80 13.05 -0.91
C THR A 611 13.37 14.47 -0.95
N MET A 612 13.31 15.20 0.17
CA MET A 612 13.90 16.52 0.32
C MET A 612 15.32 16.43 0.89
N PRO A 613 16.26 17.30 0.45
CA PRO A 613 17.52 17.49 1.15
C PRO A 613 17.29 17.87 2.62
N SER A 614 18.30 17.64 3.46
CA SER A 614 18.29 18.16 4.83
C SER A 614 18.19 19.69 4.83
N ALA A 615 17.77 20.29 5.96
CA ALA A 615 17.62 21.74 6.06
C ALA A 615 18.95 22.48 5.78
N GLU A 616 20.08 21.90 6.20
CA GLU A 616 21.42 22.44 5.96
C GLU A 616 21.81 22.36 4.48
N GLU A 617 21.62 21.21 3.85
CA GLU A 617 21.87 21.04 2.41
C GLU A 617 20.97 21.94 1.57
N MET A 618 19.70 22.08 1.96
CA MET A 618 18.73 22.91 1.26
C MET A 618 19.17 24.38 1.22
N GLY A 619 19.72 24.91 2.31
CA GLY A 619 20.23 26.29 2.37
C GLY A 619 21.38 26.57 1.38
N ASN A 620 22.09 25.52 0.97
CA ASN A 620 23.21 25.59 0.03
C ASN A 620 22.88 25.08 -1.37
N THR A 621 21.66 24.59 -1.60
CA THR A 621 21.26 23.95 -2.85
C THR A 621 20.55 24.95 -3.76
N GLN A 622 21.10 25.18 -4.95
CA GLN A 622 20.40 25.95 -5.98
C GLN A 622 19.32 25.11 -6.66
N LEU A 623 18.06 25.48 -6.46
CA LEU A 623 16.93 24.83 -7.12
C LEU A 623 16.78 25.28 -8.57
N SER A 624 16.41 24.34 -9.45
CA SER A 624 16.05 24.64 -10.85
C SER A 624 14.77 25.48 -10.93
N SER A 625 14.59 26.16 -12.08
CA SER A 625 13.39 26.95 -12.39
C SER A 625 12.12 26.09 -12.36
N SER A 626 11.05 26.66 -11.81
CA SER A 626 9.76 26.00 -11.62
C SER A 626 8.62 27.03 -11.56
N PHE A 627 7.38 26.55 -11.48
CA PHE A 627 6.18 27.36 -11.36
C PHE A 627 5.40 26.99 -10.10
N PHE A 628 4.62 27.93 -9.58
CA PHE A 628 3.66 27.62 -8.52
C PHE A 628 2.55 26.72 -9.07
N PRO A 629 2.21 25.60 -8.40
CA PRO A 629 1.03 24.84 -8.75
C PRO A 629 -0.23 25.72 -8.58
N PRO A 630 -1.20 25.66 -9.50
CA PRO A 630 -2.39 26.52 -9.46
C PRO A 630 -3.48 25.96 -8.53
N TRP A 631 -3.14 25.74 -7.25
CA TRP A 631 -4.03 25.17 -6.22
C TRP A 631 -5.44 25.76 -6.15
N PRO A 632 -5.67 27.09 -6.31
CA PRO A 632 -7.02 27.65 -6.25
C PRO A 632 -7.96 27.15 -7.35
N THR A 633 -7.43 26.52 -8.40
CA THR A 633 -8.23 25.96 -9.49
C THR A 633 -8.68 24.52 -9.23
N TRP A 634 -8.22 23.91 -8.13
CA TRP A 634 -8.56 22.54 -7.76
C TRP A 634 -9.18 22.49 -6.37
N ASP A 635 -10.51 22.42 -6.34
CA ASP A 635 -11.25 22.09 -5.12
C ASP A 635 -11.23 20.57 -4.89
N MET A 636 -10.34 20.12 -4.01
CA MET A 636 -10.17 18.71 -3.65
C MET A 636 -11.33 18.16 -2.81
N ALA A 637 -12.18 19.01 -2.23
CA ALA A 637 -13.29 18.61 -1.39
C ALA A 637 -14.61 18.49 -2.17
N ALA A 638 -14.68 19.04 -3.38
CA ALA A 638 -15.87 18.99 -4.22
C ALA A 638 -16.28 17.54 -4.55
N PRO A 639 -17.59 17.23 -4.55
CA PRO A 639 -18.08 15.91 -4.95
C PRO A 639 -17.77 15.67 -6.43
N VAL A 640 -17.14 14.52 -6.71
CA VAL A 640 -16.81 14.06 -8.06
C VAL A 640 -17.67 12.86 -8.40
N ASP A 641 -18.21 12.83 -9.62
CA ASP A 641 -18.90 11.67 -10.16
C ASP A 641 -18.03 11.01 -11.24
N HIS A 642 -18.16 9.68 -11.34
CA HIS A 642 -17.43 8.83 -12.28
C HIS A 642 -18.43 8.23 -13.27
N TYR A 643 -18.24 8.52 -14.56
CA TYR A 643 -19.04 7.93 -15.63
C TYR A 643 -18.15 7.17 -16.61
N GLN A 644 -18.64 6.01 -17.03
CA GLN A 644 -18.08 5.22 -18.12
C GLN A 644 -18.95 5.44 -19.36
N ILE A 645 -18.38 6.06 -20.39
CA ILE A 645 -19.07 6.35 -21.66
C ILE A 645 -18.44 5.51 -22.76
N ARG A 646 -19.27 4.71 -23.45
CA ARG A 646 -18.82 3.91 -24.59
C ARG A 646 -19.04 4.65 -25.90
N PHE A 647 -17.97 4.87 -26.67
CA PHE A 647 -18.05 5.38 -28.03
C PHE A 647 -17.79 4.25 -29.02
N SER A 648 -18.76 3.97 -29.89
CA SER A 648 -18.64 2.91 -30.88
C SER A 648 -17.56 3.22 -31.93
N SER A 649 -17.04 2.18 -32.57
CA SER A 649 -16.09 2.30 -33.68
C SER A 649 -16.60 3.23 -34.80
N SER A 650 -17.91 3.25 -35.05
CA SER A 650 -18.56 4.13 -36.03
C SER A 650 -18.55 5.59 -35.61
N GLU A 651 -18.81 5.88 -34.33
CA GLU A 651 -18.73 7.24 -33.77
C GLU A 651 -17.31 7.76 -33.83
N LEU A 652 -16.33 6.94 -33.43
CA LEU A 652 -14.91 7.28 -33.47
C LEU A 652 -14.41 7.54 -34.89
N ALA A 653 -14.94 6.81 -35.89
CA ALA A 653 -14.65 7.06 -37.29
C ALA A 653 -15.19 8.43 -37.73
N ARG A 654 -16.46 8.74 -37.41
CA ARG A 654 -17.08 10.04 -37.71
C ARG A 654 -16.38 11.20 -37.00
N MET A 655 -15.98 11.03 -35.74
CA MET A 655 -15.19 12.03 -35.01
C MET A 655 -13.86 12.30 -35.72
N LYS A 656 -13.17 11.24 -36.15
CA LYS A 656 -11.90 11.37 -36.87
C LYS A 656 -12.09 12.04 -38.24
N GLU A 657 -13.12 11.70 -38.99
CA GLU A 657 -13.45 12.35 -40.26
C GLU A 657 -13.77 13.83 -40.06
N ALA A 658 -14.58 14.17 -39.05
CA ALA A 658 -14.90 15.55 -38.71
C ALA A 658 -13.65 16.35 -38.28
N ALA A 659 -12.76 15.74 -37.49
CA ALA A 659 -11.50 16.35 -37.10
C ALA A 659 -10.59 16.59 -38.31
N GLN A 660 -10.48 15.61 -39.23
CA GLN A 660 -9.69 15.75 -40.45
C GLN A 660 -10.27 16.83 -41.39
N ALA A 661 -11.59 16.90 -41.51
CA ALA A 661 -12.28 17.86 -42.38
C ALA A 661 -12.22 19.31 -41.87
N SER A 662 -12.07 19.50 -40.55
CA SER A 662 -11.97 20.82 -39.90
C SER A 662 -10.52 21.23 -39.59
N LEU A 663 -9.53 20.60 -40.23
CA LEU A 663 -8.14 21.01 -40.08
C LEU A 663 -7.90 22.41 -40.66
N PRO A 664 -7.12 23.27 -39.97
CA PRO A 664 -6.59 24.49 -40.56
C PRO A 664 -5.82 24.19 -41.85
N ALA A 665 -5.89 25.08 -42.84
CA ALA A 665 -5.31 24.84 -44.18
C ALA A 665 -3.80 24.56 -44.16
N ASP A 666 -3.07 25.21 -43.25
CA ASP A 666 -1.64 25.02 -42.99
C ASP A 666 -1.31 23.69 -42.28
N MET A 667 -2.31 23.03 -41.68
CA MET A 667 -2.19 21.75 -40.97
C MET A 667 -2.77 20.56 -41.73
N THR A 668 -3.22 20.74 -42.98
CA THR A 668 -3.80 19.67 -43.82
C THR A 668 -2.95 18.39 -43.94
N PRO A 669 -1.60 18.42 -43.94
CA PRO A 669 -0.78 17.19 -43.94
C PRO A 669 -0.86 16.38 -42.63
N CYS A 670 -1.42 16.95 -41.56
CA CYS A 670 -1.53 16.30 -40.26
C CYS A 670 -2.47 15.09 -40.33
N ARG A 671 -1.98 13.94 -39.88
CA ARG A 671 -2.78 12.69 -39.82
C ARG A 671 -3.36 12.52 -38.42
N ILE A 672 -4.65 12.78 -38.28
CA ILE A 672 -5.38 12.65 -37.02
C ILE A 672 -5.65 11.18 -36.71
N SER A 673 -5.36 10.76 -35.47
CA SER A 673 -5.69 9.42 -34.97
C SER A 673 -7.11 9.37 -34.38
N ARG A 674 -7.67 8.16 -34.20
CA ARG A 674 -8.97 7.99 -33.51
C ARG A 674 -8.91 8.52 -32.08
N LEU A 675 -7.77 8.30 -31.40
CA LEU A 675 -7.55 8.79 -30.04
C LEU A 675 -7.48 10.32 -30.02
N ASP A 676 -6.80 10.94 -30.98
CA ASP A 676 -6.68 12.41 -31.06
C ASP A 676 -8.07 13.05 -31.20
N ALA A 677 -8.92 12.50 -32.08
CA ALA A 677 -10.28 12.98 -32.30
C ALA A 677 -11.19 12.74 -31.08
N ALA A 678 -11.10 11.57 -30.44
CA ALA A 678 -11.88 11.25 -29.24
C ALA A 678 -11.49 12.16 -28.07
N LEU A 679 -10.20 12.36 -27.83
CA LEU A 679 -9.71 13.25 -26.77
C LEU A 679 -10.08 14.72 -27.04
N ALA A 680 -9.99 15.18 -28.30
CA ALA A 680 -10.47 16.49 -28.67
C ALA A 680 -11.95 16.67 -28.33
N HIS A 681 -12.78 15.69 -28.70
CA HIS A 681 -14.22 15.72 -28.43
C HIS A 681 -14.54 15.70 -26.93
N VAL A 682 -13.94 14.79 -26.16
CA VAL A 682 -14.16 14.67 -24.72
C VAL A 682 -13.67 15.91 -23.97
N TRP A 683 -12.50 16.45 -24.34
CA TRP A 683 -11.99 17.67 -23.72
C TRP A 683 -12.86 18.89 -24.02
N THR A 684 -13.40 19.01 -25.24
CA THR A 684 -14.41 20.03 -25.57
C THR A 684 -15.64 19.92 -24.68
N LEU A 685 -16.18 18.71 -24.51
CA LEU A 685 -17.33 18.48 -23.63
C LEU A 685 -17.03 18.88 -22.18
N ILE A 686 -15.87 18.51 -21.65
CA ILE A 686 -15.45 18.85 -20.28
C ILE A 686 -15.36 20.38 -20.10
N ASN A 687 -14.73 21.09 -21.02
CA ASN A 687 -14.57 22.55 -20.90
C ASN A 687 -15.92 23.28 -20.98
N ARG A 688 -16.81 22.85 -21.88
CA ARG A 688 -18.19 23.36 -21.97
C ARG A 688 -18.99 23.08 -20.70
N ALA A 689 -18.89 21.86 -20.18
CA ALA A 689 -19.53 21.46 -18.93
C ALA A 689 -19.01 22.26 -17.71
N ARG A 690 -17.78 22.77 -17.78
CA ARG A 690 -17.20 23.67 -16.77
C ARG A 690 -17.53 25.15 -16.99
N ASN A 691 -18.35 25.47 -18.00
CA ASN A 691 -18.72 26.82 -18.42
C ASN A 691 -17.50 27.68 -18.81
N LEU A 692 -16.55 27.10 -19.53
CA LEU A 692 -15.31 27.77 -19.95
C LEU A 692 -15.36 28.26 -21.40
N GLN A 693 -16.48 28.08 -22.10
CA GLN A 693 -16.61 28.45 -23.52
C GLN A 693 -16.49 29.96 -23.80
N ASP A 694 -16.66 30.81 -22.78
CA ASP A 694 -16.61 32.27 -22.93
C ASP A 694 -15.34 32.89 -22.31
N THR A 695 -14.40 32.07 -21.79
CA THR A 695 -13.18 32.57 -21.16
C THR A 695 -11.96 32.55 -22.08
N GLN A 696 -11.15 33.60 -21.98
CA GLN A 696 -9.83 33.69 -22.61
C GLN A 696 -8.73 33.10 -21.74
N ASN A 697 -9.05 32.62 -20.53
CA ASN A 697 -8.08 31.96 -19.67
C ASN A 697 -7.63 30.63 -20.29
N ASN A 698 -6.38 30.27 -20.02
CA ASN A 698 -5.80 29.02 -20.51
C ASN A 698 -6.36 27.82 -19.75
N VAL A 699 -6.62 26.76 -20.50
CA VAL A 699 -6.99 25.43 -20.06
C VAL A 699 -6.04 24.41 -20.68
N TYR A 700 -5.82 23.31 -19.96
CA TYR A 700 -4.77 22.34 -20.27
C TYR A 700 -5.33 20.92 -20.37
N LEU A 701 -4.92 20.22 -21.43
CA LEU A 701 -5.07 18.78 -21.56
C LEU A 701 -3.71 18.14 -21.31
N ASP A 702 -3.52 17.61 -20.11
CA ASP A 702 -2.34 16.88 -19.68
C ASP A 702 -2.43 15.42 -20.19
N ILE A 703 -1.44 14.94 -20.92
CA ILE A 703 -1.47 13.63 -21.59
C ILE A 703 -0.26 12.79 -21.17
N THR A 704 -0.53 11.55 -20.75
CA THR A 704 0.51 10.56 -20.47
C THR A 704 1.12 9.99 -21.74
N LEU A 705 2.46 10.08 -21.88
CA LEU A 705 3.24 9.54 -22.99
C LEU A 705 4.11 8.37 -22.54
N GLY A 706 3.96 7.21 -23.19
CA GLY A 706 4.92 6.11 -23.04
C GLY A 706 6.19 6.35 -23.85
N LEU A 707 7.36 6.10 -23.24
CA LEU A 707 8.67 6.40 -23.84
C LEU A 707 9.32 5.23 -24.58
N ARG A 708 8.79 4.01 -24.49
CA ARG A 708 9.39 2.82 -25.13
C ARG A 708 9.76 3.04 -26.62
N PRO A 709 8.88 3.61 -27.48
CA PRO A 709 9.22 3.90 -28.87
C PRO A 709 9.87 5.28 -29.08
N ARG A 710 10.08 6.08 -28.02
CA ARG A 710 10.51 7.48 -28.06
C ARG A 710 11.92 7.68 -27.51
N VAL A 711 12.73 6.64 -27.49
CA VAL A 711 14.17 6.70 -27.19
C VAL A 711 14.94 6.01 -28.30
N SER A 712 16.25 6.26 -28.39
CA SER A 712 17.12 5.67 -29.41
C SER A 712 18.32 5.00 -28.76
N PRO A 713 18.50 3.66 -28.92
CA PRO A 713 17.57 2.74 -29.58
C PRO A 713 16.22 2.60 -28.82
N PRO A 714 15.11 2.23 -29.49
CA PRO A 714 13.83 1.99 -28.82
C PRO A 714 13.94 0.88 -27.76
N LEU A 715 13.22 1.03 -26.64
CA LEU A 715 13.14 -0.01 -25.62
C LEU A 715 12.30 -1.20 -26.12
N PRO A 716 12.60 -2.43 -25.66
CA PRO A 716 11.74 -3.58 -25.89
C PRO A 716 10.31 -3.32 -25.40
N LYS A 717 9.31 -3.86 -26.10
CA LYS A 717 7.91 -3.81 -25.62
C LYS A 717 7.74 -4.46 -24.24
N THR A 718 8.60 -5.42 -23.92
CA THR A 718 8.64 -6.14 -22.62
C THR A 718 9.55 -5.50 -21.58
N PHE A 719 10.00 -4.27 -21.83
CA PHE A 719 10.73 -3.50 -20.84
C PHE A 719 9.88 -3.30 -19.57
N VAL A 720 10.44 -3.68 -18.43
CA VAL A 720 9.82 -3.58 -17.11
C VAL A 720 10.24 -2.27 -16.44
N GLY A 721 9.25 -1.53 -15.94
CA GLY A 721 9.40 -0.19 -15.37
C GLY A 721 8.25 0.72 -15.77
N SER A 722 8.42 2.02 -15.48
CA SER A 722 7.49 3.11 -15.82
C SER A 722 8.12 4.18 -16.68
N PRO A 723 8.52 3.86 -17.93
CA PRO A 723 9.04 4.85 -18.87
C PRO A 723 7.91 5.75 -19.38
N LEU A 724 7.49 6.74 -18.60
CA LEU A 724 6.41 7.67 -18.93
C LEU A 724 6.75 9.13 -18.62
N LEU A 725 6.12 10.05 -19.35
CA LEU A 725 6.14 11.50 -19.13
C LEU A 725 4.73 12.07 -19.28
N LEU A 726 4.53 13.30 -18.81
CA LEU A 726 3.31 14.06 -19.00
C LEU A 726 3.63 15.33 -19.80
N GLY A 727 2.94 15.52 -20.92
CA GLY A 727 2.98 16.75 -21.71
C GLY A 727 1.59 17.37 -21.77
N TYR A 728 1.51 18.68 -22.04
CA TYR A 728 0.23 19.39 -22.08
C TYR A 728 -0.08 19.95 -23.47
N VAL A 729 -1.36 20.01 -23.79
CA VAL A 729 -1.91 20.89 -24.84
C VAL A 729 -2.54 22.10 -24.16
N GLU A 730 -2.18 23.29 -24.59
CA GLU A 730 -2.70 24.56 -24.06
C GLU A 730 -3.60 25.23 -25.09
N LYS A 731 -4.77 25.68 -24.63
CA LYS A 731 -5.76 26.46 -25.39
C LYS A 731 -6.45 27.45 -24.47
N THR A 732 -7.05 28.49 -25.02
CA THR A 732 -8.05 29.28 -24.29
C THR A 732 -9.32 28.46 -24.07
N GLY A 733 -10.12 28.80 -23.06
CA GLY A 733 -11.42 28.15 -22.83
C GLY A 733 -12.35 28.20 -24.05
N VAL A 734 -12.36 29.32 -24.78
CA VAL A 734 -13.06 29.49 -26.06
C VAL A 734 -12.59 28.47 -27.09
N GLU A 735 -11.28 28.39 -27.34
CA GLU A 735 -10.71 27.48 -28.34
C GLU A 735 -10.89 26.00 -27.96
N ALA A 736 -10.78 25.66 -26.68
CA ALA A 736 -10.97 24.29 -26.20
C ALA A 736 -12.43 23.84 -26.26
N SER A 737 -13.38 24.79 -26.25
CA SER A 737 -14.83 24.52 -26.26
C SER A 737 -15.46 24.56 -27.67
N THR A 738 -14.65 24.67 -28.71
CA THR A 738 -15.09 24.74 -30.12
C THR A 738 -15.84 23.48 -30.58
N THR A 739 -16.78 23.63 -31.51
CA THR A 739 -17.48 22.49 -32.14
C THR A 739 -16.68 21.83 -33.28
N GLU A 740 -15.61 22.47 -33.73
CA GLU A 740 -14.70 21.99 -34.78
C GLU A 740 -13.52 21.23 -34.15
N LEU A 741 -13.47 19.91 -34.33
CA LEU A 741 -12.49 19.08 -33.63
C LEU A 741 -11.05 19.23 -34.17
N GLY A 742 -10.90 19.65 -35.43
CA GLY A 742 -9.62 19.65 -36.15
C GLY A 742 -8.51 20.43 -35.44
N PRO A 743 -8.70 21.70 -35.04
CA PRO A 743 -7.67 22.49 -34.38
C PRO A 743 -7.18 21.88 -33.05
N VAL A 744 -8.10 21.31 -32.25
CA VAL A 744 -7.76 20.67 -30.97
C VAL A 744 -7.06 19.33 -31.21
N ALA A 745 -7.58 18.49 -32.11
CA ALA A 745 -6.97 17.22 -32.46
C ALA A 745 -5.56 17.38 -33.07
N ALA A 746 -5.36 18.40 -33.90
CA ALA A 746 -4.06 18.75 -34.46
C ALA A 746 -3.09 19.23 -33.39
N ALA A 747 -3.55 20.01 -32.40
CA ALA A 747 -2.73 20.42 -31.27
C ALA A 747 -2.28 19.22 -30.41
N ILE A 748 -3.17 18.25 -30.16
CA ILE A 748 -2.82 16.98 -29.51
C ILE A 748 -1.75 16.23 -30.30
N ARG A 749 -1.94 16.07 -31.61
CA ARG A 749 -0.95 15.40 -32.47
C ARG A 749 0.39 16.14 -32.47
N GLY A 750 0.37 17.46 -32.64
CA GLY A 750 1.56 18.30 -32.65
C GLY A 750 2.36 18.20 -31.35
N MET A 751 1.69 18.28 -30.20
CA MET A 751 2.32 18.06 -28.89
C MET A 751 2.99 16.68 -28.83
N MET A 752 2.28 15.61 -29.23
CA MET A 752 2.81 14.25 -29.21
C MET A 752 4.04 14.07 -30.12
N ASP A 753 4.14 14.83 -31.21
CA ASP A 753 5.25 14.75 -32.17
C ASP A 753 6.51 15.51 -31.69
N MET A 754 6.39 16.43 -30.73
CA MET A 754 7.54 17.12 -30.13
C MET A 754 8.45 16.19 -29.31
N PHE A 755 7.89 15.11 -28.75
CA PHE A 755 8.62 14.12 -27.93
C PHE A 755 9.37 13.11 -28.79
N THR A 756 10.32 13.62 -29.58
CA THR A 756 11.27 12.85 -30.38
C THR A 756 12.33 12.16 -29.50
N PRO A 757 13.05 11.13 -30.00
CA PRO A 757 14.12 10.49 -29.24
C PRO A 757 15.16 11.43 -28.66
N ASP A 758 15.56 12.45 -29.42
CA ASP A 758 16.53 13.45 -28.96
C ASP A 758 15.95 14.41 -27.91
N ALA A 759 14.68 14.79 -28.05
CA ALA A 759 14.00 15.62 -27.05
C ALA A 759 13.76 14.87 -25.73
N VAL A 760 13.38 13.59 -25.80
CA VAL A 760 13.25 12.72 -24.62
C VAL A 760 14.61 12.51 -23.95
N ALA A 761 15.68 12.28 -24.72
CA ALA A 761 17.04 12.20 -24.19
C ALA A 761 17.45 13.47 -23.44
N ALA A 762 17.16 14.64 -24.02
CA ALA A 762 17.40 15.93 -23.39
C ALA A 762 16.60 16.07 -22.08
N TYR A 763 15.34 15.61 -22.05
CA TYR A 763 14.53 15.59 -20.84
C TYR A 763 15.12 14.71 -19.74
N ILE A 764 15.48 13.45 -20.07
CA ILE A 764 16.10 12.52 -19.10
C ILE A 764 17.40 13.13 -18.54
N HIS A 765 18.16 13.83 -19.39
CA HIS A 765 19.34 14.58 -18.96
C HIS A 765 19.00 15.72 -17.98
N ASP A 766 18.00 16.57 -18.23
CA ASP A 766 17.57 17.61 -17.27
C ASP A 766 17.10 16.97 -15.94
N ALA A 767 16.27 15.92 -16.02
CA ALA A 767 15.75 15.20 -14.86
C ALA A 767 16.87 14.58 -13.99
N ALA A 768 17.95 14.07 -14.60
CA ALA A 768 19.09 13.53 -13.86
C ALA A 768 19.84 14.58 -13.02
N HIS A 769 19.74 15.86 -13.41
CA HIS A 769 20.35 16.98 -12.71
C HIS A 769 19.41 17.63 -11.67
N GLU A 770 18.10 17.35 -11.70
CA GLU A 770 17.15 17.87 -10.71
C GLU A 770 17.41 17.37 -9.28
N VAL A 771 17.31 18.24 -8.28
CA VAL A 771 17.58 17.95 -6.83
C VAL A 771 16.87 16.68 -6.34
N SER A 772 15.58 16.56 -6.68
CA SER A 772 14.76 15.37 -6.46
C SER A 772 13.81 15.22 -7.65
N PRO A 773 13.69 14.01 -8.22
CA PRO A 773 12.75 13.74 -9.31
C PRO A 773 11.27 14.01 -8.93
N GLN A 774 10.95 13.96 -7.64
CA GLN A 774 9.59 14.10 -7.10
C GLN A 774 9.18 15.55 -6.79
N ARG A 775 10.12 16.50 -6.89
CA ARG A 775 9.86 17.92 -6.66
C ARG A 775 8.92 18.50 -7.70
N LEU A 776 9.13 18.18 -8.97
CA LEU A 776 8.44 18.80 -10.10
C LEU A 776 7.30 17.91 -10.60
N TRP A 777 6.09 18.44 -10.59
CA TRP A 777 4.95 17.82 -11.27
C TRP A 777 4.82 18.33 -12.71
N GLN A 778 4.55 17.40 -13.61
CA GLN A 778 4.38 17.64 -15.04
C GLN A 778 2.91 17.76 -15.47
N ALA A 779 1.95 17.63 -14.53
CA ALA A 779 0.53 17.80 -14.78
C ALA A 779 -0.15 18.47 -13.58
N PHE A 780 -1.42 18.83 -13.73
CA PHE A 780 -2.28 19.24 -12.62
C PHE A 780 -3.70 18.72 -12.82
N LEU A 781 -4.62 19.06 -11.91
CA LEU A 781 -6.00 18.61 -11.90
C LEU A 781 -6.94 19.77 -11.54
N GLY A 782 -8.24 19.51 -11.50
CA GLY A 782 -9.25 20.52 -11.18
C GLY A 782 -9.82 21.23 -12.41
N LYS A 783 -10.37 22.43 -12.22
CA LYS A 783 -11.23 23.11 -13.19
C LYS A 783 -10.55 23.43 -14.53
N HIS A 784 -9.26 23.77 -14.53
CA HIS A 784 -8.56 24.18 -15.76
C HIS A 784 -7.67 23.09 -16.36
N HIS A 785 -7.52 21.96 -15.68
CA HIS A 785 -6.68 20.85 -16.13
C HIS A 785 -7.52 19.60 -16.36
N THR A 786 -7.15 18.82 -17.36
CA THR A 786 -7.71 17.48 -17.60
C THR A 786 -6.54 16.55 -17.87
N LEU A 787 -6.33 15.58 -16.97
CA LEU A 787 -5.28 14.57 -17.09
C LEU A 787 -5.83 13.30 -17.73
N VAL A 788 -5.21 12.93 -18.86
CA VAL A 788 -5.54 11.77 -19.67
C VAL A 788 -4.50 10.67 -19.49
N THR A 789 -4.98 9.46 -19.24
CA THR A 789 -4.22 8.22 -19.44
C THR A 789 -4.89 7.35 -20.50
N SER A 790 -4.09 6.73 -21.36
CA SER A 790 -4.61 5.88 -22.44
C SER A 790 -4.02 4.48 -22.36
N TRP A 791 -4.91 3.50 -22.33
CA TRP A 791 -4.62 2.07 -22.38
C TRP A 791 -5.02 1.50 -23.75
N VAL A 792 -5.15 2.37 -24.75
CA VAL A 792 -5.44 1.97 -26.13
C VAL A 792 -4.26 1.15 -26.68
N ARG A 793 -4.58 -0.03 -27.23
CA ARG A 793 -3.70 -1.13 -27.67
C ARG A 793 -3.03 -1.91 -26.54
N ALA A 794 -3.49 -1.77 -25.29
CA ALA A 794 -3.02 -2.56 -24.17
C ALA A 794 -3.65 -3.97 -24.13
N GLN A 795 -4.73 -4.20 -24.92
CA GLN A 795 -5.49 -5.45 -24.97
C GLN A 795 -6.01 -5.88 -23.59
N ALA A 796 -6.57 -4.91 -22.86
CA ALA A 796 -6.96 -5.10 -21.47
C ALA A 796 -8.17 -6.03 -21.31
N TYR A 797 -9.13 -5.98 -22.24
CA TYR A 797 -10.35 -6.79 -22.20
C TYR A 797 -10.13 -8.23 -22.67
N GLU A 798 -9.14 -8.45 -23.53
CA GLU A 798 -8.81 -9.73 -24.16
C GLU A 798 -7.96 -10.66 -23.27
N LEU A 799 -7.67 -10.23 -22.05
CA LEU A 799 -6.88 -10.99 -21.10
C LEU A 799 -7.61 -12.27 -20.68
N ASP A 800 -7.14 -13.43 -21.15
CA ASP A 800 -7.79 -14.73 -20.94
C ASP A 800 -7.01 -15.63 -19.97
N PHE A 801 -7.41 -15.66 -18.69
CA PHE A 801 -6.79 -16.54 -17.70
C PHE A 801 -7.17 -18.02 -17.83
N PHE A 802 -8.28 -18.30 -18.51
CA PHE A 802 -8.99 -19.59 -18.41
C PHE A 802 -8.91 -20.42 -19.69
N GLY A 803 -8.39 -19.85 -20.78
CA GLY A 803 -8.26 -20.53 -22.07
C GLY A 803 -9.56 -20.64 -22.83
N THR A 804 -10.48 -19.72 -22.59
CA THR A 804 -11.86 -19.78 -23.07
C THR A 804 -12.14 -18.82 -24.21
N GLN A 805 -11.17 -17.94 -24.53
CA GLN A 805 -11.30 -16.89 -25.53
C GLN A 805 -12.45 -15.89 -25.22
N GLN A 806 -13.04 -15.98 -24.03
CA GLN A 806 -14.00 -14.99 -23.55
C GLN A 806 -13.26 -13.74 -23.09
N VAL A 807 -13.83 -12.58 -23.38
CA VAL A 807 -13.34 -11.29 -22.91
C VAL A 807 -13.94 -10.95 -21.56
N ALA A 808 -13.27 -10.09 -20.80
CA ALA A 808 -13.80 -9.60 -19.53
C ALA A 808 -15.16 -8.88 -19.73
N ARG A 809 -16.08 -9.05 -18.77
CA ARG A 809 -17.34 -8.28 -18.69
C ARG A 809 -17.05 -6.79 -18.54
N TYR A 810 -16.10 -6.49 -17.65
CA TYR A 810 -15.64 -5.14 -17.37
C TYR A 810 -14.16 -5.14 -16.95
N VAL A 811 -13.46 -4.10 -17.37
CA VAL A 811 -12.09 -3.80 -16.94
C VAL A 811 -12.04 -2.38 -16.41
N GLN A 812 -11.57 -2.22 -15.17
CA GLN A 812 -11.32 -0.91 -14.56
C GLN A 812 -9.81 -0.72 -14.41
N GLY A 813 -9.24 0.27 -15.11
CA GLY A 813 -7.93 0.79 -14.73
C GLY A 813 -8.10 1.69 -13.52
N VAL A 814 -7.43 1.39 -12.41
CA VAL A 814 -7.67 2.06 -11.13
C VAL A 814 -7.06 3.45 -11.18
N MET A 815 -7.93 4.45 -11.07
CA MET A 815 -7.58 5.86 -10.93
C MET A 815 -8.37 6.42 -9.75
N PRO A 816 -7.78 7.34 -8.95
CA PRO A 816 -8.51 7.98 -7.86
C PRO A 816 -9.72 8.74 -8.41
N LYS A 817 -10.84 8.75 -7.69
CA LYS A 817 -12.05 9.48 -8.08
C LYS A 817 -11.89 10.98 -7.79
N ILE A 818 -11.12 11.69 -8.62
CA ILE A 818 -10.79 13.12 -8.46
C ILE A 818 -11.08 13.89 -9.76
N ASP A 819 -11.35 15.20 -9.62
CA ASP A 819 -11.79 16.06 -10.73
C ASP A 819 -10.70 16.24 -11.80
N GLY A 820 -11.09 16.05 -13.06
CA GLY A 820 -10.25 16.24 -14.23
C GLY A 820 -9.52 14.99 -14.71
N LEU A 821 -9.90 13.79 -14.26
CA LEU A 821 -9.30 12.55 -14.76
C LEU A 821 -10.11 11.93 -15.89
N VAL A 822 -9.39 11.54 -16.95
CA VAL A 822 -9.95 10.80 -18.09
C VAL A 822 -9.07 9.58 -18.38
N GLN A 823 -9.71 8.43 -18.56
CA GLN A 823 -9.06 7.20 -18.99
C GLN A 823 -9.74 6.63 -20.23
N VAL A 824 -8.94 6.21 -21.21
CA VAL A 824 -9.44 5.61 -22.46
C VAL A 824 -8.90 4.20 -22.65
N MET A 825 -9.79 3.24 -22.91
CA MET A 825 -9.48 1.83 -23.22
C MET A 825 -10.16 1.37 -24.51
N ASP A 826 -9.53 0.48 -25.27
CA ASP A 826 -10.23 -0.28 -26.32
C ASP A 826 -11.14 -1.33 -25.67
N VAL A 827 -12.32 -1.55 -26.26
CA VAL A 827 -13.22 -2.64 -25.85
C VAL A 827 -12.99 -3.86 -26.74
N ALA A 828 -11.98 -4.65 -26.39
CA ALA A 828 -11.55 -5.82 -27.15
C ALA A 828 -11.33 -5.49 -28.65
N ASP A 829 -11.83 -6.34 -29.54
CA ASP A 829 -11.68 -6.25 -30.99
C ASP A 829 -12.78 -5.43 -31.70
N THR A 830 -13.73 -4.85 -30.94
CA THR A 830 -14.84 -4.07 -31.52
C THR A 830 -14.39 -2.81 -32.25
N GLY A 831 -13.24 -2.28 -31.85
CA GLY A 831 -12.80 -0.94 -32.23
C GLY A 831 -13.50 0.19 -31.47
N ASP A 832 -14.34 -0.10 -30.48
CA ASP A 832 -14.97 0.88 -29.60
C ASP A 832 -13.99 1.36 -28.51
N PHE A 833 -14.26 2.55 -27.97
CA PHE A 833 -13.58 3.06 -26.79
C PHE A 833 -14.52 3.11 -25.59
N ASP A 834 -14.04 2.60 -24.46
CA ASP A 834 -14.58 2.89 -23.13
C ASP A 834 -13.80 4.09 -22.56
N VAL A 835 -14.51 5.20 -22.33
CA VAL A 835 -13.96 6.43 -21.77
C VAL A 835 -14.50 6.64 -20.36
N SER A 836 -13.63 6.52 -19.36
CA SER A 836 -13.92 6.84 -17.97
C SER A 836 -13.63 8.33 -17.73
N ILE A 837 -14.60 9.05 -17.16
CA ILE A 837 -14.52 10.48 -16.88
C ILE A 837 -14.86 10.71 -15.40
N CYS A 838 -13.95 11.36 -14.68
CA CYS A 838 -14.14 11.83 -13.31
C CYS A 838 -14.05 13.36 -13.29
N ILE A 839 -15.19 14.01 -13.09
CA ILE A 839 -15.27 15.48 -12.92
C ILE A 839 -16.28 15.84 -11.83
N GLN A 840 -16.24 17.08 -11.34
CA GLN A 840 -17.21 17.59 -10.36
C GLN A 840 -18.65 17.29 -10.79
N ARG A 841 -19.51 16.90 -9.84
CA ARG A 841 -20.89 16.45 -10.06
C ARG A 841 -21.69 17.38 -10.97
N GLU A 842 -21.67 18.67 -10.67
CA GLU A 842 -22.45 19.67 -11.42
C GLU A 842 -21.94 19.81 -12.86
N ALA A 843 -20.64 19.63 -13.08
CA ALA A 843 -20.08 19.59 -14.43
C ALA A 843 -20.47 18.27 -15.13
N MET A 844 -20.46 17.14 -14.44
CA MET A 844 -20.91 15.87 -15.01
C MET A 844 -22.36 15.92 -15.49
N GLU A 845 -23.28 16.49 -14.70
CA GLU A 845 -24.68 16.66 -15.09
C GLU A 845 -24.84 17.48 -16.38
N ARG A 846 -24.04 18.55 -16.52
CA ARG A 846 -24.01 19.38 -17.74
C ARG A 846 -23.40 18.63 -18.92
N LEU A 847 -22.34 17.85 -18.70
CA LEU A 847 -21.70 17.04 -19.75
C LEU A 847 -22.69 16.03 -20.34
N LEU A 848 -23.42 15.30 -19.50
CA LEU A 848 -24.41 14.29 -19.92
C LEU A 848 -25.61 14.90 -20.67
N SER A 849 -25.93 16.15 -20.33
CA SER A 849 -26.99 16.93 -20.97
C SER A 849 -26.53 17.69 -22.22
N ASP A 850 -25.22 17.75 -22.51
CA ASP A 850 -24.71 18.48 -23.67
C ASP A 850 -25.09 17.72 -24.96
N PRO A 851 -25.81 18.35 -25.91
CA PRO A 851 -26.19 17.71 -27.16
C PRO A 851 -24.97 17.28 -28.00
N LEU A 852 -23.81 17.90 -27.80
CA LEU A 852 -22.59 17.50 -28.51
C LEU A 852 -22.13 16.09 -28.13
N LEU A 853 -22.45 15.59 -26.93
CA LEU A 853 -22.06 14.23 -26.52
C LEU A 853 -22.57 13.17 -27.51
N ARG A 854 -23.76 13.40 -28.08
CA ARG A 854 -24.44 12.48 -29.00
C ARG A 854 -24.35 12.90 -30.46
N LYS A 855 -23.56 13.94 -30.77
CA LYS A 855 -23.40 14.51 -32.13
C LYS A 855 -22.98 13.47 -33.16
N TYR A 856 -22.24 12.46 -32.75
CA TYR A 856 -21.64 11.48 -33.66
C TYR A 856 -22.35 10.13 -33.63
N GLU A 857 -23.51 9.96 -32.99
CA GLU A 857 -24.21 8.66 -32.88
C GLU A 857 -24.78 8.16 -34.20
N SER A 858 -25.28 9.06 -35.04
CA SER A 858 -25.92 8.78 -36.32
C SER A 858 -25.05 9.17 -37.51
#